data_AF-A0A7X5FR97-F1
#
_entry.id   AF-A0A7X5FR97-F1
#
_cell.length_a   1.000
_cell.length_b   1.000
_cell.length_c   1.000
_cell.angle_alpha   90.00
_cell.angle_beta   90.00
_cell.angle_gamma   90.00
#
_symmetry.space_group_name_H-M   'P 1'
#
loop_
_entity.id
_entity.type
_entity.pdbx_description
1 polymer ?
#
loop_
_entity_poly.entity_id
_entity_poly.type
_entity_poly.pdbx_seq_one_letter_code
_entity_poly.pdbx_strand_id
1 'polypeptide(L)'
;MFFKTHGLLGQNARNLQYIKGASFLDAKKIADSKLGTKRFLSTHKVAVPETIAIIKKHKEVDADLIKQYDTPFVVKPNNGYGGKGILIVESQNALGQFVTNTGETFSPKEMAEHFIYVLDGFFSLSGGRDTVLIEKKIILMKEIELLGTYGLPDIRVIAYNMVPVMAMMRIPTKESGGKANIHGGACAVGIDIGTGKLTYISSKGKTVKTIPGIGDVRGIVVPEWDKVLSLAIQVQKVTGIKFLGCDVVLDEDSGPLLLEINIRPGLEIQNVNLAPLRTRLDKVEGVDISSVEKGVRLGRDLFSGDIEDRITELSGKKVVGSREYVKISHNEKTYNYIADINVGLAENKIDRVFVEDILKISLGEKQKLRLECEILGLPQILRFQITSLDGEKMVLGKTSLKGFLVDPFKYKKGETPFLQSARNLSVSNTAITSIHQSQLLALDKKLVNIDKKLLILKYVTPTNLEEQKQIFIEKNGNYVPSFEYREIPLDLEALRKEVKSTEIPDIPLAQIYIKKAKEINNKISFLKAFKDQNVADMNLYSEKLYGSIDQENFEKAKQRISNRDDIREEEEFLEYDEIRDYMKKFNNIYGIKVKMKETTSTSRFSMKGDILQFKKDTIVGKREMRSIIAHEIEGHYLRKINGRKSEFKILASGTAGYLETDEGIAIYNQNRFITPYDKKFYSIFERYYFVQYALKHSYKKLVAHLAEFYDNDWAKVFNLMLRVKRGLKDPSKSGVFMKDVVYVNGFFGVEDYLENGGNLGDLYIGKINIDDISLLEKNNFFTQHKKDVTIPFSL
;
A
#
# COMPACT_ATOMS: atom_id res chain seq x y z
N MET A 1 45.11 -12.47 -11.72
CA MET A 1 43.71 -12.40 -12.19
C MET A 1 42.87 -11.73 -11.09
N PHE A 2 42.80 -10.39 -11.08
CA PHE A 2 42.09 -9.66 -10.03
C PHE A 2 40.61 -9.58 -10.42
N PHE A 3 39.76 -10.38 -9.77
CA PHE A 3 38.31 -10.19 -9.84
C PHE A 3 38.00 -8.78 -9.33
N LYS A 4 37.56 -7.88 -10.22
CA LYS A 4 37.02 -6.57 -9.83
C LYS A 4 35.71 -6.81 -9.09
N THR A 5 35.78 -6.96 -7.77
CA THR A 5 34.60 -6.91 -6.90
C THR A 5 34.01 -5.53 -7.08
N HIS A 6 32.80 -5.40 -7.63
CA HIS A 6 32.09 -4.15 -7.89
C HIS A 6 31.66 -3.45 -6.58
N GLY A 7 32.59 -3.25 -5.64
CA GLY A 7 32.33 -2.72 -4.31
C GLY A 7 31.71 -3.69 -3.31
N LEU A 8 31.36 -4.92 -3.71
CA LEU A 8 30.78 -5.90 -2.79
C LEU A 8 31.80 -6.34 -1.73
N LEU A 9 31.37 -6.40 -0.47
CA LEU A 9 32.19 -6.94 0.61
C LEU A 9 31.99 -8.45 0.68
N GLY A 10 33.09 -9.21 0.63
CA GLY A 10 33.08 -10.66 0.88
C GLY A 10 33.37 -10.99 2.36
N GLN A 11 32.94 -12.17 2.82
CA GLN A 11 33.13 -12.58 4.23
C GLN A 11 34.61 -12.62 4.64
N ASN A 12 35.49 -13.11 3.76
CA ASN A 12 36.94 -13.16 4.03
C ASN A 12 37.53 -11.74 4.12
N ALA A 13 37.15 -10.84 3.20
CA ALA A 13 37.59 -9.44 3.24
C ALA A 13 37.11 -8.74 4.51
N ARG A 14 35.84 -8.91 4.89
CA ARG A 14 35.29 -8.41 6.16
C ARG A 14 36.15 -8.84 7.35
N ASN A 15 36.43 -10.13 7.46
CA ASN A 15 37.17 -10.71 8.58
C ASN A 15 38.63 -10.24 8.63
N LEU A 16 39.29 -10.13 7.48
CA LEU A 16 40.72 -9.79 7.41
C LEU A 16 40.99 -8.29 7.50
N GLN A 17 40.15 -7.45 6.88
CA GLN A 17 40.41 -6.01 6.71
C GLN A 17 39.77 -5.16 7.81
N TYR A 18 38.57 -5.51 8.27
CA TYR A 18 37.80 -4.65 9.18
C TYR A 18 37.68 -5.20 10.60
N ILE A 19 37.98 -6.48 10.80
CA ILE A 19 37.76 -7.18 12.07
C ILE A 19 39.06 -7.58 12.77
N LYS A 20 40.14 -7.96 12.07
CA LYS A 20 41.36 -8.53 12.68
C LYS A 20 42.20 -7.49 13.44
N GLY A 21 42.69 -7.80 14.64
CA GLY A 21 43.61 -6.94 15.42
C GLY A 21 43.58 -7.19 16.94
N ALA A 22 44.36 -6.45 17.73
CA ALA A 22 44.34 -6.55 19.20
C ALA A 22 42.98 -6.12 19.80
N SER A 23 42.38 -5.07 19.23
CA SER A 23 41.02 -4.61 19.57
C SER A 23 39.94 -5.65 19.34
N PHE A 24 40.16 -6.62 18.43
CA PHE A 24 39.23 -7.72 18.17
C PHE A 24 39.12 -8.68 19.35
N LEU A 25 40.22 -8.98 20.03
CA LEU A 25 40.22 -9.94 21.13
C LEU A 25 39.42 -9.42 22.31
N ASP A 26 39.54 -8.13 22.62
CA ASP A 26 38.77 -7.50 23.69
C ASP A 26 37.32 -7.23 23.27
N ALA A 27 37.09 -6.82 22.02
CA ALA A 27 35.74 -6.74 21.44
C ALA A 27 35.00 -8.07 21.48
N LYS A 28 35.71 -9.17 21.19
CA LYS A 28 35.18 -10.53 21.22
C LYS A 28 34.81 -10.95 22.65
N LYS A 29 35.66 -10.65 23.64
CA LYS A 29 35.31 -10.90 25.06
C LYS A 29 34.04 -10.18 25.49
N ILE A 30 33.84 -8.94 25.01
CA ILE A 30 32.61 -8.18 25.29
C ILE A 30 31.41 -8.87 24.63
N ALA A 31 31.49 -9.17 23.33
CA ALA A 31 30.38 -9.68 22.53
C ALA A 31 30.01 -11.16 22.79
N ASP A 32 30.95 -12.00 23.28
CA ASP A 32 30.71 -13.44 23.48
C ASP A 32 29.71 -13.74 24.62
N SER A 33 29.46 -12.80 25.55
CA SER A 33 28.48 -12.94 26.62
C SER A 33 27.40 -11.87 26.55
N LYS A 34 26.13 -12.28 26.37
CA LYS A 34 24.98 -11.35 26.41
C LYS A 34 24.92 -10.60 27.74
N LEU A 35 25.13 -11.29 28.85
CA LEU A 35 25.13 -10.69 30.20
C LEU A 35 26.31 -9.72 30.38
N GLY A 36 27.50 -10.08 29.91
CA GLY A 36 28.69 -9.22 29.95
C GLY A 36 28.50 -7.94 29.15
N THR A 37 28.08 -8.08 27.88
CA THR A 37 27.70 -6.96 27.00
C THR A 37 26.67 -6.07 27.67
N LYS A 38 25.57 -6.66 28.17
CA LYS A 38 24.47 -5.90 28.76
C LYS A 38 24.92 -5.08 29.97
N ARG A 39 25.64 -5.70 30.91
CA ARG A 39 26.19 -4.99 32.09
C ARG A 39 27.12 -3.85 31.69
N PHE A 40 28.02 -4.11 30.74
CA PHE A 40 28.94 -3.10 30.23
C PHE A 40 28.20 -1.92 29.59
N LEU A 41 27.15 -2.19 28.82
CA LEU A 41 26.40 -1.14 28.13
C LEU A 41 25.49 -0.35 29.07
N SER A 42 24.83 -1.02 30.02
CA SER A 42 24.00 -0.36 31.03
C SER A 42 24.82 0.63 31.88
N THR A 43 26.05 0.29 32.28
CA THR A 43 26.91 1.22 33.04
C THR A 43 27.33 2.45 32.24
N HIS A 44 27.26 2.39 30.90
CA HIS A 44 27.53 3.49 29.99
C HIS A 44 26.27 4.18 29.46
N LYS A 45 25.13 4.01 30.15
CA LYS A 45 23.83 4.63 29.82
C LYS A 45 23.34 4.31 28.39
N VAL A 46 23.64 3.11 27.91
CA VAL A 46 23.06 2.58 26.67
C VAL A 46 21.77 1.85 27.02
N ALA A 47 20.69 2.16 26.31
CA ALA A 47 19.39 1.55 26.53
C ALA A 47 19.39 0.08 26.08
N VAL A 48 19.03 -0.82 27.01
CA VAL A 48 18.93 -2.27 26.83
C VAL A 48 17.67 -2.77 27.55
N PRO A 49 17.10 -3.93 27.18
CA PRO A 49 15.91 -4.47 27.85
C PRO A 49 16.12 -4.61 29.36
N GLU A 50 15.07 -4.45 30.17
CA GLU A 50 15.18 -4.60 31.62
C GLU A 50 15.42 -6.07 32.02
N THR A 51 16.38 -6.33 32.92
CA THR A 51 16.57 -7.67 33.50
C THR A 51 15.78 -7.79 34.79
N ILE A 52 14.87 -8.75 34.85
CA ILE A 52 14.10 -9.08 36.05
C ILE A 52 14.96 -9.95 36.98
N ALA A 53 15.57 -11.01 36.45
CA ALA A 53 16.37 -11.94 37.24
C ALA A 53 17.49 -12.61 36.44
N ILE A 54 18.51 -13.08 37.16
CA ILE A 54 19.66 -13.82 36.62
C ILE A 54 19.90 -15.03 37.51
N ILE A 55 19.88 -16.23 36.93
CA ILE A 55 20.09 -17.49 37.66
C ILE A 55 21.33 -18.17 37.10
N LYS A 56 22.31 -18.43 37.98
CA LYS A 56 23.64 -18.95 37.60
C LYS A 56 23.91 -20.35 38.11
N LYS A 57 23.19 -20.81 39.13
CA LYS A 57 23.43 -22.09 39.79
C LYS A 57 22.14 -22.87 39.94
N HIS A 58 22.20 -24.20 39.85
CA HIS A 58 21.04 -25.08 40.03
C HIS A 58 20.33 -24.85 41.36
N LYS A 59 21.07 -24.59 42.44
CA LYS A 59 20.51 -24.31 43.76
C LYS A 59 19.69 -23.01 43.87
N GLU A 60 19.77 -22.14 42.86
CA GLU A 60 19.00 -20.88 42.77
C GLU A 60 17.68 -21.10 42.01
N VAL A 61 17.47 -22.28 41.42
CA VAL A 61 16.23 -22.63 40.72
C VAL A 61 15.22 -23.13 41.75
N ASP A 62 14.20 -22.32 42.01
CA ASP A 62 13.10 -22.63 42.94
C ASP A 62 11.76 -22.34 42.27
N ALA A 63 10.88 -23.34 42.21
CA ALA A 63 9.57 -23.24 41.58
C ALA A 63 8.66 -22.21 42.29
N ASP A 64 8.77 -22.07 43.60
CA ASP A 64 7.95 -21.12 44.38
C ASP A 64 8.39 -19.67 44.16
N LEU A 65 9.69 -19.45 43.93
CA LEU A 65 10.21 -18.15 43.52
C LEU A 65 9.83 -17.83 42.07
N ILE A 66 9.91 -18.82 41.18
CA ILE A 66 9.55 -18.65 39.76
C ILE A 66 8.09 -18.20 39.63
N LYS A 67 7.18 -18.78 40.43
CA LYS A 67 5.75 -18.43 40.45
C LYS A 67 5.49 -16.93 40.70
N GLN A 68 6.40 -16.23 41.37
CA GLN A 68 6.24 -14.83 41.76
C GLN A 68 6.67 -13.83 40.68
N TYR A 69 7.21 -14.27 39.54
CA TYR A 69 7.59 -13.35 38.46
C TYR A 69 6.37 -12.76 37.75
N ASP A 70 6.30 -11.43 37.71
CA ASP A 70 5.25 -10.69 36.98
C ASP A 70 5.34 -10.94 35.47
N THR A 71 4.24 -11.37 34.87
CA THR A 71 4.09 -11.55 33.42
C THR A 71 3.62 -10.26 32.73
N PRO A 72 4.03 -9.97 31.48
CA PRO A 72 4.82 -10.83 30.58
C PRO A 72 6.34 -10.68 30.71
N PHE A 73 7.06 -11.79 30.49
CA PHE A 73 8.52 -11.82 30.50
C PHE A 73 9.10 -12.81 29.49
N VAL A 74 10.40 -12.69 29.23
CA VAL A 74 11.15 -13.58 28.32
C VAL A 74 12.27 -14.26 29.09
N VAL A 75 12.33 -15.58 28.99
CA VAL A 75 13.43 -16.41 29.48
C VAL A 75 14.38 -16.67 28.33
N LYS A 76 15.67 -16.44 28.53
CA LYS A 76 16.69 -16.73 27.51
C LYS A 76 18.01 -17.23 28.08
N PRO A 77 18.71 -18.15 27.37
CA PRO A 77 20.08 -18.52 27.68
C PRO A 77 21.07 -17.38 27.36
N ASN A 78 22.06 -17.18 28.23
CA ASN A 78 23.12 -16.20 28.01
C ASN A 78 23.96 -16.55 26.76
N ASN A 79 24.34 -17.82 26.56
CA ASN A 79 25.17 -18.28 25.44
C ASN A 79 24.38 -19.06 24.37
N GLY A 80 23.05 -18.95 24.34
CA GLY A 80 22.22 -19.72 23.40
C GLY A 80 22.40 -19.34 21.93
N TYR A 81 22.22 -20.33 21.04
CA TYR A 81 22.38 -20.22 19.59
C TYR A 81 21.06 -20.32 18.83
N GLY A 82 20.90 -19.50 17.78
CA GLY A 82 19.75 -19.58 16.85
C GLY A 82 18.38 -19.36 17.51
N GLY A 83 18.34 -18.69 18.66
CA GLY A 83 17.12 -18.50 19.45
C GLY A 83 16.57 -19.79 20.08
N LYS A 84 17.38 -20.83 20.26
CA LYS A 84 17.01 -22.02 21.04
C LYS A 84 17.03 -21.70 22.54
N GLY A 85 16.12 -22.31 23.29
CA GLY A 85 15.96 -22.11 24.73
C GLY A 85 15.27 -20.80 25.15
N ILE A 86 14.88 -19.96 24.18
CA ILE A 86 14.09 -18.76 24.45
C ILE A 86 12.63 -19.16 24.65
N LEU A 87 12.04 -18.71 25.76
CA LEU A 87 10.64 -18.95 26.09
C LEU A 87 9.98 -17.60 26.42
N ILE A 88 8.91 -17.27 25.70
CA ILE A 88 8.18 -16.00 25.85
C ILE A 88 6.92 -16.30 26.65
N VAL A 89 6.85 -15.77 27.86
CA VAL A 89 5.73 -15.92 28.78
C VAL A 89 4.81 -14.71 28.65
N GLU A 90 3.55 -14.94 28.30
CA GLU A 90 2.54 -13.90 28.11
C GLU A 90 1.76 -13.62 29.40
N SER A 91 1.33 -14.68 30.08
CA SER A 91 0.44 -14.58 31.22
C SER A 91 0.57 -15.78 32.16
N GLN A 92 -0.08 -15.69 33.31
CA GLN A 92 -0.39 -16.84 34.16
C GLN A 92 -1.89 -17.13 34.12
N ASN A 93 -2.27 -18.40 34.02
CA ASN A 93 -3.67 -18.81 34.09
C ASN A 93 -4.17 -18.87 35.56
N ALA A 94 -5.47 -19.11 35.75
CA ALA A 94 -6.08 -19.18 37.08
C ALA A 94 -5.50 -20.28 37.99
N LEU A 95 -4.81 -21.27 37.43
CA LEU A 95 -4.13 -22.35 38.15
C LEU A 95 -2.67 -22.00 38.50
N GLY A 96 -2.19 -20.82 38.12
CA GLY A 96 -0.82 -20.36 38.32
C GLY A 96 0.21 -21.01 37.38
N GLN A 97 -0.24 -21.56 36.24
CA GLN A 97 0.64 -22.03 35.18
C GLN A 97 0.98 -20.89 34.22
N PHE A 98 2.21 -20.87 33.73
CA PHE A 98 2.68 -19.91 32.74
C PHE A 98 2.19 -20.27 31.36
N VAL A 99 1.58 -19.32 30.66
CA VAL A 99 1.12 -19.47 29.28
C VAL A 99 2.11 -18.76 28.37
N THR A 100 2.63 -19.49 27.38
CA THR A 100 3.57 -18.94 26.39
C THR A 100 2.84 -18.25 25.23
N ASN A 101 3.59 -17.54 24.40
CA ASN A 101 3.09 -16.94 23.17
C ASN A 101 2.58 -17.96 22.13
N THR A 102 2.91 -19.25 22.29
CA THR A 102 2.40 -20.35 21.45
C THR A 102 1.13 -20.98 22.00
N GLY A 103 0.67 -20.57 23.19
CA GLY A 103 -0.47 -21.16 23.90
C GLY A 103 -0.10 -22.39 24.74
N GLU A 104 1.18 -22.79 24.77
CA GLU A 104 1.65 -23.89 25.62
C GLU A 104 1.65 -23.44 27.09
N THR A 105 1.31 -24.37 27.98
CA THR A 105 1.24 -24.11 29.43
C THR A 105 2.36 -24.83 30.15
N PHE A 106 3.10 -24.12 31.00
CA PHE A 106 4.15 -24.66 31.85
C PHE A 106 3.79 -24.45 33.31
N SER A 107 3.72 -25.53 34.09
CA SER A 107 3.72 -25.43 35.54
C SER A 107 5.03 -24.79 36.05
N PRO A 108 5.04 -24.22 37.26
CA PRO A 108 6.27 -23.69 37.87
C PRO A 108 7.41 -24.73 37.94
N LYS A 109 7.06 -26.03 38.09
CA LYS A 109 8.03 -27.12 38.09
C LYS A 109 8.62 -27.36 36.69
N GLU A 110 7.80 -27.39 35.64
CA GLU A 110 8.29 -27.55 34.26
C GLU A 110 9.12 -26.33 33.83
N MET A 111 8.77 -25.13 34.30
CA MET A 111 9.59 -23.93 34.10
C MET A 111 10.96 -24.05 34.79
N ALA A 112 11.01 -24.58 36.01
CA ALA A 112 12.25 -24.87 36.72
C ALA A 112 13.11 -25.91 35.99
N GLU A 113 12.49 -26.95 35.43
CA GLU A 113 13.18 -27.94 34.58
C GLU A 113 13.78 -27.30 33.33
N HIS A 114 13.05 -26.39 32.66
CA HIS A 114 13.59 -25.61 31.55
C HIS A 114 14.79 -24.75 31.94
N PHE A 115 14.75 -24.13 33.13
CA PHE A 115 15.88 -23.35 33.65
C PHE A 115 17.11 -24.23 33.88
N ILE A 116 16.93 -25.45 34.39
CA ILE A 116 18.00 -26.43 34.55
C ILE A 116 18.59 -26.82 33.19
N TYR A 117 17.77 -27.08 32.17
CA TYR A 117 18.27 -27.37 30.82
C TYR A 117 19.07 -26.22 30.23
N VAL A 118 18.67 -24.98 30.48
CA VAL A 118 19.47 -23.80 30.13
C VAL A 118 20.81 -23.81 30.88
N LEU A 119 20.81 -23.98 32.21
CA LEU A 119 22.02 -24.00 33.03
C LEU A 119 23.01 -25.10 32.63
N ASP A 120 22.50 -26.27 32.22
CA ASP A 120 23.31 -27.40 31.74
C ASP A 120 23.87 -27.17 30.33
N GLY A 121 23.51 -26.06 29.69
CA GLY A 121 24.07 -25.68 28.39
C GLY A 121 23.41 -26.36 27.21
N PHE A 122 22.23 -26.98 27.36
CA PHE A 122 21.53 -27.74 26.32
C PHE A 122 21.26 -26.91 25.06
N PHE A 123 21.11 -25.59 25.22
CA PHE A 123 20.84 -24.65 24.13
C PHE A 123 22.07 -23.86 23.66
N SER A 124 23.24 -24.09 24.28
CA SER A 124 24.50 -23.42 23.96
C SER A 124 25.30 -24.19 22.89
N LEU A 125 26.06 -23.48 22.06
CA LEU A 125 26.94 -24.11 21.05
C LEU A 125 28.06 -24.95 21.64
N SER A 126 28.57 -24.56 22.82
CA SER A 126 29.70 -25.21 23.49
C SER A 126 29.29 -26.37 24.41
N GLY A 127 27.99 -26.53 24.69
CA GLY A 127 27.48 -27.52 25.65
C GLY A 127 28.00 -27.33 27.09
N GLY A 128 28.53 -26.14 27.40
CA GLY A 128 29.07 -25.81 28.71
C GLY A 128 28.02 -25.13 29.59
N ARG A 129 28.27 -25.04 30.91
CA ARG A 129 27.36 -24.37 31.85
C ARG A 129 26.99 -22.96 31.36
N ASP A 130 25.70 -22.64 31.41
CA ASP A 130 25.16 -21.35 30.97
C ASP A 130 24.49 -20.59 32.14
N THR A 131 23.81 -19.49 31.82
CA THR A 131 23.07 -18.65 32.76
C THR A 131 21.68 -18.37 32.20
N VAL A 132 20.65 -18.48 33.04
CA VAL A 132 19.28 -18.08 32.70
C VAL A 132 19.15 -16.59 32.89
N LEU A 133 18.63 -15.89 31.88
CA LEU A 133 18.26 -14.49 31.94
C LEU A 133 16.74 -14.38 31.82
N ILE A 134 16.12 -13.66 32.76
CA ILE A 134 14.70 -13.31 32.72
C ILE A 134 14.62 -11.81 32.48
N GLU A 135 13.92 -11.41 31.43
CA GLU A 135 13.81 -10.02 30.99
C GLU A 135 12.35 -9.61 30.79
N LYS A 136 12.07 -8.31 30.94
CA LYS A 136 10.76 -7.77 30.59
C LYS A 136 10.49 -8.01 29.10
N LYS A 137 9.27 -8.42 28.76
CA LYS A 137 8.87 -8.58 27.36
C LYS A 137 8.84 -7.20 26.69
N ILE A 138 9.46 -7.12 25.52
CA ILE A 138 9.43 -5.93 24.66
C ILE A 138 8.06 -5.84 23.98
N ILE A 139 7.45 -4.66 24.06
CA ILE A 139 6.18 -4.35 23.39
C ILE A 139 6.51 -3.45 22.21
N LEU A 140 6.30 -3.93 20.99
CA LEU A 140 6.62 -3.16 19.79
C LEU A 140 5.85 -1.84 19.73
N MET A 141 6.54 -0.79 19.26
CA MET A 141 5.90 0.47 18.93
C MET A 141 4.71 0.29 17.98
N LYS A 142 3.60 0.97 18.26
CA LYS A 142 2.33 0.86 17.52
C LYS A 142 2.48 1.13 16.03
N GLU A 143 3.41 1.99 15.62
CA GLU A 143 3.67 2.34 14.22
C GLU A 143 4.20 1.17 13.39
N ILE A 144 4.88 0.21 14.03
CA ILE A 144 5.47 -0.96 13.36
C ILE A 144 4.98 -2.29 13.93
N GLU A 145 3.96 -2.28 14.78
CA GLU A 145 3.35 -3.46 15.40
C GLU A 145 2.95 -4.52 14.37
N LEU A 146 2.46 -4.12 13.19
CA LEU A 146 2.11 -5.03 12.08
C LEU A 146 3.32 -5.88 11.63
N LEU A 147 4.53 -5.31 11.69
CA LEU A 147 5.75 -6.02 11.33
C LEU A 147 6.10 -7.10 12.37
N GLY A 148 5.47 -7.04 13.54
CA GLY A 148 5.55 -8.03 14.60
C GLY A 148 4.52 -9.15 14.56
N THR A 149 3.73 -9.27 13.48
CA THR A 149 2.62 -10.24 13.36
C THR A 149 3.01 -11.66 13.79
N TYR A 150 4.21 -12.12 13.44
CA TYR A 150 4.67 -13.48 13.77
C TYR A 150 5.69 -13.54 14.90
N GLY A 151 6.20 -12.41 15.39
CA GLY A 151 7.26 -12.35 16.39
C GLY A 151 8.00 -11.01 16.36
N LEU A 152 8.98 -10.82 17.24
CA LEU A 152 9.68 -9.54 17.39
C LEU A 152 10.62 -9.24 16.20
N PRO A 153 10.35 -8.20 15.38
CA PRO A 153 11.28 -7.73 14.37
C PRO A 153 12.39 -6.93 15.05
N ASP A 154 13.56 -6.94 14.42
CA ASP A 154 14.70 -6.15 14.86
C ASP A 154 15.35 -5.41 13.70
N ILE A 155 16.05 -4.32 14.03
CA ILE A 155 16.76 -3.45 13.12
C ILE A 155 18.25 -3.71 13.30
N ARG A 156 18.90 -4.23 12.26
CA ARG A 156 20.35 -4.31 12.22
C ARG A 156 20.94 -3.05 11.60
N VAL A 157 21.76 -2.34 12.36
CA VAL A 157 22.56 -1.21 11.90
C VAL A 157 24.04 -1.60 11.86
N ILE A 158 24.69 -1.43 10.72
CA ILE A 158 26.15 -1.54 10.59
C ILE A 158 26.74 -0.16 10.81
N ALA A 159 27.61 -0.06 11.81
CA ALA A 159 28.38 1.12 12.13
C ALA A 159 29.86 0.89 11.82
N TYR A 160 30.49 1.83 11.12
CA TYR A 160 31.92 1.83 10.85
C TYR A 160 32.51 3.21 11.04
N ASN A 161 33.62 3.29 11.78
CA ASN A 161 34.32 4.54 12.06
C ASN A 161 33.40 5.66 12.61
N MET A 162 32.55 5.32 13.57
CA MET A 162 31.56 6.22 14.19
C MET A 162 30.49 6.75 13.22
N VAL A 163 30.24 6.07 12.09
CA VAL A 163 29.22 6.43 11.09
C VAL A 163 28.29 5.24 10.82
N PRO A 164 26.96 5.43 10.80
CA PRO A 164 26.05 4.37 10.41
C PRO A 164 26.08 4.23 8.88
N VAL A 165 26.54 3.08 8.38
CA VAL A 165 26.80 2.90 6.95
C VAL A 165 25.68 2.19 6.21
N MET A 166 24.94 1.32 6.89
CA MET A 166 23.88 0.52 6.28
C MET A 166 22.96 -0.08 7.34
N ALA A 167 21.67 -0.19 7.05
CA ALA A 167 20.70 -0.78 7.96
C ALA A 167 19.72 -1.70 7.23
N MET A 168 19.18 -2.68 7.95
CA MET A 168 18.05 -3.50 7.50
C MET A 168 17.15 -3.84 8.68
N MET A 169 15.88 -4.09 8.42
CA MET A 169 14.96 -4.71 9.36
C MET A 169 14.83 -6.21 9.04
N ARG A 170 14.83 -7.04 10.08
CA ARG A 170 14.56 -8.47 10.02
C ARG A 170 13.17 -8.71 10.55
N ILE A 171 12.28 -9.18 9.69
CA ILE A 171 10.86 -9.37 9.99
C ILE A 171 10.57 -10.87 10.10
N PRO A 172 10.18 -11.35 11.29
CA PRO A 172 9.77 -12.73 11.49
C PRO A 172 8.57 -13.10 10.62
N THR A 173 8.57 -14.34 10.16
CA THR A 173 7.48 -14.96 9.40
C THR A 173 7.02 -16.23 10.10
N LYS A 174 5.86 -16.76 9.69
CA LYS A 174 5.41 -18.09 10.10
C LYS A 174 6.47 -19.17 9.83
N GLU A 175 7.14 -19.10 8.67
CA GLU A 175 8.21 -20.04 8.30
C GLU A 175 9.42 -19.98 9.27
N SER A 176 9.76 -18.78 9.74
CA SER A 176 10.84 -18.58 10.72
C SER A 176 10.53 -19.06 12.14
N GLY A 177 9.31 -19.56 12.39
CA GLY A 177 8.82 -19.87 13.73
C GLY A 177 8.77 -18.63 14.63
N GLY A 178 8.50 -17.46 14.03
CA GLY A 178 8.43 -16.19 14.76
C GLY A 178 9.77 -15.59 15.19
N LYS A 179 10.88 -16.00 14.57
CA LYS A 179 12.22 -15.52 14.91
C LYS A 179 12.79 -14.62 13.81
N ALA A 180 13.53 -13.58 14.17
CA ALA A 180 14.23 -12.69 13.23
C ALA A 180 15.51 -13.33 12.62
N ASN A 181 15.41 -14.61 12.23
CA ASN A 181 16.48 -15.36 11.59
C ASN A 181 16.21 -15.49 10.08
N ILE A 182 16.93 -14.71 9.27
CA ILE A 182 16.78 -14.68 7.80
C ILE A 182 17.03 -16.08 7.20
N HIS A 183 18.03 -16.81 7.71
CA HIS A 183 18.32 -18.18 7.25
C HIS A 183 17.22 -19.17 7.65
N GLY A 184 16.47 -18.87 8.70
CA GLY A 184 15.32 -19.65 9.15
C GLY A 184 14.03 -19.33 8.42
N GLY A 185 14.02 -18.38 7.47
CA GLY A 185 12.82 -17.99 6.71
C GLY A 185 12.26 -16.61 7.05
N ALA A 186 12.92 -15.83 7.92
CA ALA A 186 12.54 -14.44 8.15
C ALA A 186 12.83 -13.59 6.89
N CYS A 187 12.04 -12.55 6.66
CA CYS A 187 12.31 -11.60 5.57
C CYS A 187 13.27 -10.52 6.04
N ALA A 188 14.20 -10.12 5.16
CA ALA A 188 15.04 -8.95 5.37
C ALA A 188 14.48 -7.78 4.56
N VAL A 189 14.51 -6.57 5.11
CA VAL A 189 14.08 -5.35 4.41
C VAL A 189 15.14 -4.28 4.55
N GLY A 190 15.61 -3.71 3.44
CA GLY A 190 16.60 -2.64 3.46
C GLY A 190 16.03 -1.39 4.10
N ILE A 191 16.89 -0.59 4.74
CA ILE A 191 16.49 0.71 5.31
C ILE A 191 17.41 1.78 4.76
N ASP A 192 16.83 2.80 4.14
CA ASP A 192 17.57 3.99 3.73
C ASP A 192 18.08 4.75 4.96
N ILE A 193 19.39 4.96 5.06
CA ILE A 193 20.01 5.58 6.23
C ILE A 193 19.54 7.04 6.39
N GLY A 194 19.37 7.75 5.28
CA GLY A 194 19.00 9.17 5.27
C GLY A 194 17.57 9.44 5.73
N THR A 195 16.63 8.57 5.38
CA THR A 195 15.19 8.79 5.57
C THR A 195 14.54 7.86 6.58
N GLY A 196 15.18 6.71 6.89
CA GLY A 196 14.57 5.66 7.70
C GLY A 196 13.48 4.87 6.98
N LYS A 197 13.32 5.07 5.66
CA LYS A 197 12.32 4.35 4.85
C LYS A 197 12.77 2.93 4.56
N LEU A 198 11.83 2.00 4.63
CA LEU A 198 12.00 0.62 4.18
C LEU A 198 12.07 0.58 2.64
N THR A 199 13.03 -0.16 2.07
CA THR A 199 13.35 -0.07 0.63
C THR A 199 13.05 -1.34 -0.15
N TYR A 200 13.91 -2.36 -0.11
CA TYR A 200 13.70 -3.62 -0.83
C TYR A 200 13.49 -4.76 0.14
N ILE A 201 12.70 -5.75 -0.26
CA ILE A 201 12.40 -6.92 0.56
C ILE A 201 13.14 -8.12 -0.04
N SER A 202 13.86 -8.87 0.79
CA SER A 202 14.53 -10.12 0.45
C SER A 202 13.96 -11.25 1.30
N SER A 203 13.65 -12.39 0.67
CA SER A 203 13.31 -13.64 1.33
C SER A 203 14.13 -14.77 0.71
N LYS A 204 14.82 -15.56 1.54
CA LYS A 204 15.72 -16.65 1.10
C LYS A 204 16.73 -16.21 0.01
N GLY A 205 17.26 -14.99 0.14
CA GLY A 205 18.24 -14.42 -0.79
C GLY A 205 17.67 -13.97 -2.14
N LYS A 206 16.34 -13.93 -2.30
CA LYS A 206 15.68 -13.41 -3.51
C LYS A 206 14.87 -12.17 -3.16
N THR A 207 14.93 -11.16 -4.05
CA THR A 207 14.07 -9.98 -3.95
C THR A 207 12.62 -10.38 -4.17
N VAL A 208 11.74 -9.98 -3.26
CA VAL A 208 10.29 -10.21 -3.32
C VAL A 208 9.54 -8.88 -3.23
N LYS A 209 8.27 -8.87 -3.66
CA LYS A 209 7.43 -7.66 -3.61
C LYS A 209 6.72 -7.48 -2.27
N THR A 210 6.46 -8.56 -1.55
CA THR A 210 5.68 -8.57 -0.30
C THR A 210 6.25 -9.59 0.68
N ILE A 211 5.97 -9.39 1.97
CA ILE A 211 6.27 -10.34 3.03
C ILE A 211 5.03 -11.25 3.21
N PRO A 212 5.19 -12.59 3.18
CA PRO A 212 4.09 -13.52 3.38
C PRO A 212 3.33 -13.24 4.70
N GLY A 213 2.02 -13.04 4.60
CA GLY A 213 1.15 -12.76 5.75
C GLY A 213 1.17 -11.31 6.28
N ILE A 214 2.09 -10.46 5.83
CA ILE A 214 2.19 -9.05 6.24
C ILE A 214 1.88 -8.09 5.08
N GLY A 215 2.35 -8.37 3.87
CA GLY A 215 2.15 -7.53 2.68
C GLY A 215 3.40 -6.74 2.26
N ASP A 216 3.23 -5.74 1.39
CA ASP A 216 4.30 -4.81 1.06
C ASP A 216 4.58 -3.91 2.26
N VAL A 217 5.84 -3.65 2.55
CA VAL A 217 6.27 -2.80 3.68
C VAL A 217 7.16 -1.64 3.23
N ARG A 218 7.42 -1.53 1.93
CA ARG A 218 8.31 -0.50 1.38
C ARG A 218 7.69 0.89 1.57
N GLY A 219 8.54 1.87 1.85
CA GLY A 219 8.12 3.25 2.15
C GLY A 219 7.69 3.48 3.60
N ILE A 220 7.45 2.44 4.42
CA ILE A 220 7.27 2.62 5.87
C ILE A 220 8.50 3.32 6.43
N VAL A 221 8.29 4.35 7.25
CA VAL A 221 9.36 5.03 7.98
C VAL A 221 9.49 4.38 9.35
N VAL A 222 10.70 3.94 9.69
CA VAL A 222 11.02 3.43 11.03
C VAL A 222 10.88 4.58 12.04
N PRO A 223 10.05 4.44 13.09
CA PRO A 223 9.89 5.49 14.08
C PRO A 223 11.18 5.70 14.88
N GLU A 224 11.35 6.92 15.39
CA GLU A 224 12.53 7.29 16.19
C GLU A 224 13.88 7.03 15.50
N TRP A 225 13.92 7.11 14.15
CA TRP A 225 15.08 6.69 13.36
C TRP A 225 16.41 7.35 13.78
N ASP A 226 16.40 8.64 14.10
CA ASP A 226 17.60 9.34 14.59
C ASP A 226 18.12 8.78 15.91
N LYS A 227 17.21 8.37 16.82
CA LYS A 227 17.58 7.74 18.09
C LYS A 227 18.11 6.33 17.86
N VAL A 228 17.56 5.57 16.90
CA VAL A 228 18.10 4.25 16.50
C VAL A 228 19.55 4.37 16.01
N LEU A 229 19.80 5.31 15.10
CA LEU A 229 21.15 5.57 14.59
C LEU A 229 22.09 6.05 15.70
N SER A 230 21.62 6.97 16.55
CA SER A 230 22.40 7.50 17.68
C SER A 230 22.77 6.40 18.68
N LEU A 231 21.85 5.48 18.97
CA LEU A 231 22.09 4.33 19.84
C LEU A 231 23.21 3.45 19.26
N ALA A 232 23.15 3.11 17.97
CA ALA A 232 24.17 2.29 17.32
C ALA A 232 25.58 2.93 17.37
N ILE A 233 25.66 4.26 17.17
CA ILE A 233 26.93 4.98 17.22
C ILE A 233 27.42 5.18 18.66
N GLN A 234 26.52 5.39 19.62
CA GLN A 234 26.87 5.41 21.04
C GLN A 234 27.45 4.06 21.47
N VAL A 235 26.85 2.94 21.04
CA VAL A 235 27.36 1.59 21.29
C VAL A 235 28.76 1.40 20.70
N GLN A 236 28.98 1.81 19.45
CA GLN A 236 30.31 1.77 18.84
C GLN A 236 31.33 2.62 19.61
N LYS A 237 30.95 3.81 20.06
CA LYS A 237 31.81 4.71 20.84
C LYS A 237 32.28 4.07 22.14
N VAL A 238 31.36 3.50 22.92
CA VAL A 238 31.68 2.95 24.24
C VAL A 238 32.42 1.62 24.14
N THR A 239 32.13 0.81 23.11
CA THR A 239 32.80 -0.49 22.90
C THR A 239 34.17 -0.35 22.22
N GLY A 240 34.43 0.74 21.50
CA GLY A 240 35.67 0.95 20.74
C GLY A 240 35.77 0.04 19.49
N ILE A 241 34.69 -0.64 19.11
CA ILE A 241 34.70 -1.62 18.01
C ILE A 241 34.55 -0.90 16.68
N LYS A 242 35.62 -0.86 15.88
CA LYS A 242 35.65 -0.09 14.62
C LYS A 242 34.57 -0.52 13.61
N PHE A 243 34.30 -1.82 13.47
CA PHE A 243 33.28 -2.38 12.59
C PHE A 243 32.29 -3.21 13.40
N LEU A 244 31.05 -2.75 13.50
CA LEU A 244 30.07 -3.31 14.42
C LEU A 244 28.68 -3.42 13.78
N GLY A 245 28.00 -4.55 14.00
CA GLY A 245 26.56 -4.67 13.81
C GLY A 245 25.83 -4.51 15.14
N CYS A 246 24.86 -3.60 15.20
CA CYS A 246 23.99 -3.42 16.36
C CYS A 246 22.58 -3.88 15.98
N ASP A 247 21.99 -4.75 16.78
CA ASP A 247 20.62 -5.20 16.58
C ASP A 247 19.72 -4.50 17.61
N VAL A 248 18.83 -3.67 17.10
CA VAL A 248 18.01 -2.72 17.86
C VAL A 248 16.54 -3.11 17.71
N VAL A 249 15.77 -2.97 18.77
CA VAL A 249 14.31 -3.07 18.74
C VAL A 249 13.68 -1.78 19.21
N LEU A 250 12.41 -1.58 18.87
CA LEU A 250 11.66 -0.39 19.20
C LEU A 250 10.53 -0.76 20.15
N ASP A 251 10.76 -0.46 21.42
CA ASP A 251 9.79 -0.65 22.49
C ASP A 251 8.88 0.58 22.63
N GLU A 252 7.58 0.38 22.80
CA GLU A 252 6.58 1.44 22.92
C GLU A 252 6.88 2.37 24.11
N ASP A 253 7.26 1.80 25.26
CA ASP A 253 7.48 2.56 26.48
C ASP A 253 8.92 3.12 26.56
N SER A 254 9.89 2.33 26.11
CA SER A 254 11.31 2.58 26.36
C SER A 254 12.07 3.16 25.16
N GLY A 255 11.46 3.21 23.98
CA GLY A 255 12.14 3.64 22.76
C GLY A 255 13.06 2.58 22.17
N PRO A 256 14.10 2.99 21.40
CA PRO A 256 15.12 2.10 20.87
C PRO A 256 15.92 1.39 21.98
N LEU A 257 15.90 0.06 21.98
CA LEU A 257 16.67 -0.79 22.89
C LEU A 257 17.64 -1.67 22.11
N LEU A 258 18.88 -1.80 22.59
CA LEU A 258 19.85 -2.71 21.99
C LEU A 258 19.63 -4.14 22.50
N LEU A 259 19.39 -5.07 21.57
CA LEU A 259 19.28 -6.51 21.87
C LEU A 259 20.64 -7.19 21.92
N GLU A 260 21.45 -6.99 20.89
CA GLU A 260 22.74 -7.66 20.74
C GLU A 260 23.74 -6.83 19.92
N ILE A 261 25.02 -7.09 20.18
CA ILE A 261 26.13 -6.59 19.36
C ILE A 261 26.75 -7.76 18.59
N ASN A 262 27.07 -7.50 17.32
CA ASN A 262 27.60 -8.49 16.41
C ASN A 262 28.91 -7.99 15.80
N ILE A 263 30.02 -8.63 16.14
CA ILE A 263 31.36 -8.31 15.59
C ILE A 263 31.61 -8.95 14.23
N ARG A 264 30.76 -9.89 13.82
CA ARG A 264 30.80 -10.59 12.50
C ARG A 264 29.41 -10.59 11.85
N PRO A 265 28.78 -9.41 11.66
CA PRO A 265 27.41 -9.34 11.16
C PRO A 265 27.30 -9.92 9.76
N GLY A 266 26.19 -10.61 9.48
CA GLY A 266 25.91 -11.21 8.18
C GLY A 266 25.89 -10.17 7.04
N LEU A 267 26.30 -10.58 5.85
CA LEU A 267 26.45 -9.68 4.69
C LEU A 267 25.19 -9.56 3.84
N GLU A 268 24.11 -10.26 4.17
CA GLU A 268 22.82 -10.16 3.46
C GLU A 268 22.28 -8.71 3.44
N ILE A 269 22.68 -7.90 4.42
CA ILE A 269 22.36 -6.47 4.48
C ILE A 269 22.74 -5.70 3.21
N GLN A 270 23.83 -6.08 2.53
CA GLN A 270 24.24 -5.41 1.29
C GLN A 270 23.38 -5.84 0.10
N ASN A 271 22.87 -7.08 0.12
CA ASN A 271 21.99 -7.62 -0.91
C ASN A 271 20.62 -6.96 -0.80
N VAL A 272 20.06 -6.88 0.41
CA VAL A 272 18.73 -6.28 0.62
C VAL A 272 18.73 -4.77 0.39
N ASN A 273 19.84 -4.07 0.60
CA ASN A 273 19.95 -2.65 0.26
C ASN A 273 20.31 -2.40 -1.22
N LEU A 274 20.54 -3.46 -2.01
CA LEU A 274 21.05 -3.39 -3.38
C LEU A 274 22.26 -2.45 -3.53
N ALA A 275 23.11 -2.41 -2.49
CA ALA A 275 24.21 -1.47 -2.39
C ALA A 275 25.48 -2.15 -1.86
N PRO A 276 26.64 -1.94 -2.51
CA PRO A 276 27.90 -2.54 -2.09
C PRO A 276 28.38 -2.01 -0.72
N LEU A 277 28.50 -2.90 0.28
CA LEU A 277 28.90 -2.49 1.62
C LEU A 277 30.34 -1.96 1.66
N ARG A 278 31.29 -2.56 0.92
CA ARG A 278 32.70 -2.11 0.94
C ARG A 278 32.83 -0.66 0.47
N THR A 279 32.15 -0.30 -0.61
CA THR A 279 32.14 1.08 -1.11
C THR A 279 31.62 2.09 -0.08
N ARG A 280 30.68 1.69 0.78
CA ARG A 280 30.21 2.56 1.87
C ARG A 280 31.25 2.67 2.98
N LEU A 281 31.92 1.57 3.35
CA LEU A 281 32.99 1.58 4.35
C LEU A 281 34.16 2.46 3.90
N ASP A 282 34.59 2.34 2.65
CA ASP A 282 35.72 3.08 2.08
C ASP A 282 35.45 4.61 2.11
N LYS A 283 34.20 5.05 1.96
CA LYS A 283 33.81 6.47 2.00
C LYS A 283 33.98 7.14 3.36
N VAL A 284 33.89 6.37 4.44
CA VAL A 284 34.00 6.90 5.81
C VAL A 284 35.30 6.49 6.48
N GLU A 285 36.15 5.74 5.78
CA GLU A 285 37.48 5.38 6.26
C GLU A 285 38.37 6.62 6.41
N GLY A 286 38.99 6.78 7.59
CA GLY A 286 39.87 7.90 7.87
C GLY A 286 39.16 9.23 8.15
N VAL A 287 37.83 9.26 8.17
CA VAL A 287 37.06 10.45 8.55
C VAL A 287 37.08 10.62 10.07
N ASP A 288 37.40 11.82 10.55
CA ASP A 288 37.40 12.13 11.98
C ASP A 288 36.01 12.54 12.48
N ILE A 289 35.46 11.75 13.39
CA ILE A 289 34.11 11.92 13.97
C ILE A 289 34.23 12.28 15.44
N SER A 290 33.99 13.56 15.75
CA SER A 290 34.12 14.11 17.10
C SER A 290 32.91 13.87 18.00
N SER A 291 31.73 13.53 17.45
CA SER A 291 30.51 13.31 18.23
C SER A 291 29.56 12.29 17.59
N VAL A 292 28.62 11.77 18.39
CA VAL A 292 27.59 10.82 17.92
C VAL A 292 26.71 11.49 16.85
N GLU A 293 26.30 12.72 17.09
CA GLU A 293 25.43 13.52 16.22
C GLU A 293 26.12 13.80 14.87
N LYS A 294 27.42 14.12 14.89
CA LYS A 294 28.21 14.29 13.67
C LYS A 294 28.28 12.99 12.86
N GLY A 295 28.47 11.86 13.54
CA GLY A 295 28.48 10.53 12.93
C GLY A 295 27.16 10.18 12.25
N VAL A 296 26.04 10.35 12.97
CA VAL A 296 24.68 10.12 12.46
C VAL A 296 24.40 11.03 11.26
N ARG A 297 24.66 12.33 11.39
CA ARG A 297 24.48 13.29 10.29
C ARG A 297 25.30 12.91 9.06
N LEU A 298 26.58 12.59 9.22
CA LEU A 298 27.43 12.18 8.10
C LEU A 298 26.92 10.91 7.42
N GLY A 299 26.47 9.91 8.19
CA GLY A 299 25.90 8.68 7.63
C GLY A 299 24.67 8.96 6.81
N ARG A 300 23.76 9.80 7.31
CA ARG A 300 22.57 10.27 6.57
C ARG A 300 22.95 11.04 5.32
N ASP A 301 23.96 11.90 5.38
CA ASP A 301 24.41 12.72 4.26
C ASP A 301 25.05 11.87 3.16
N LEU A 302 25.87 10.87 3.51
CA LEU A 302 26.62 10.06 2.55
C LEU A 302 25.83 8.88 1.97
N PHE A 303 24.84 8.38 2.70
CA PHE A 303 24.18 7.11 2.41
C PHE A 303 22.65 7.20 2.27
N SER A 304 22.13 8.41 2.05
CA SER A 304 20.76 8.64 1.56
C SER A 304 20.66 8.34 0.06
N GLY A 305 19.55 7.74 -0.36
CA GLY A 305 19.19 7.56 -1.77
C GLY A 305 18.85 8.84 -2.52
N ASP A 306 18.52 9.93 -1.81
CA ASP A 306 18.08 11.22 -2.37
C ASP A 306 19.19 12.27 -2.32
N ILE A 307 20.35 11.98 -2.94
CA ILE A 307 21.46 12.95 -3.07
C ILE A 307 21.03 14.17 -3.92
N GLU A 308 20.12 13.97 -4.87
CA GLU A 308 19.68 14.99 -5.85
C GLU A 308 18.88 16.13 -5.21
N ASP A 309 17.98 15.81 -4.27
CA ASP A 309 17.18 16.79 -3.55
C ASP A 309 18.09 17.71 -2.70
N ARG A 310 19.16 17.15 -2.13
CA ARG A 310 20.08 17.90 -1.26
C ARG A 310 21.20 18.64 -1.99
N ILE A 311 21.69 18.17 -3.14
CA ILE A 311 22.62 18.96 -3.98
C ILE A 311 21.92 20.22 -4.51
N THR A 312 20.63 20.09 -4.82
CA THR A 312 19.79 21.23 -5.23
C THR A 312 19.62 22.23 -4.08
N GLU A 313 19.39 21.75 -2.84
CA GLU A 313 19.32 22.60 -1.64
C GLU A 313 20.66 23.25 -1.24
N LEU A 314 21.79 22.55 -1.41
CA LEU A 314 23.10 23.02 -0.94
C LEU A 314 23.87 23.87 -1.95
N SER A 315 23.76 23.57 -3.25
CA SER A 315 24.54 24.26 -4.30
C SER A 315 23.76 25.33 -5.05
N GLY A 316 22.42 25.32 -4.94
CA GLY A 316 21.51 26.14 -5.75
C GLY A 316 21.53 25.83 -7.25
N LYS A 317 22.33 24.84 -7.69
CA LYS A 317 22.49 24.43 -9.09
C LYS A 317 21.85 23.06 -9.30
N LYS A 318 21.08 22.93 -10.38
CA LYS A 318 20.46 21.66 -10.76
C LYS A 318 21.49 20.74 -11.43
N VAL A 319 21.37 19.42 -11.21
CA VAL A 319 22.29 18.42 -11.77
C VAL A 319 21.72 17.86 -13.06
N VAL A 320 22.49 17.92 -14.15
CA VAL A 320 22.15 17.37 -15.47
C VAL A 320 22.96 16.10 -15.75
N GLY A 321 22.35 15.14 -16.45
CA GLY A 321 22.97 13.87 -16.83
C GLY A 321 23.82 13.93 -18.11
N SER A 322 24.13 12.75 -18.67
CA SER A 322 24.70 12.63 -20.03
C SER A 322 23.68 12.92 -21.14
N ARG A 323 22.39 12.91 -20.81
CA ARG A 323 21.25 13.31 -21.64
C ARG A 323 20.23 14.02 -20.77
N GLU A 324 19.50 15.00 -21.29
CA GLU A 324 18.44 15.66 -20.52
C GLU A 324 17.22 16.04 -21.34
N TYR A 325 16.07 16.12 -20.66
CA TYR A 325 14.89 16.74 -21.23
C TYR A 325 15.09 18.24 -21.38
N VAL A 326 14.82 18.71 -22.58
CA VAL A 326 14.78 20.10 -22.96
C VAL A 326 13.39 20.39 -23.51
N LYS A 327 12.70 21.29 -22.82
CA LYS A 327 11.41 21.80 -23.24
C LYS A 327 11.65 23.05 -24.07
N ILE A 328 11.25 23.07 -25.33
CA ILE A 328 11.42 24.16 -26.28
C ILE A 328 10.08 24.87 -26.45
N SER A 329 10.05 26.19 -26.22
CA SER A 329 8.88 27.03 -26.45
C SER A 329 9.06 27.84 -27.74
N HIS A 330 8.13 27.69 -28.68
CA HIS A 330 8.14 28.44 -29.94
C HIS A 330 6.72 28.59 -30.50
N ASN A 331 6.32 29.80 -30.90
CA ASN A 331 4.99 30.14 -31.44
C ASN A 331 3.83 29.59 -30.60
N GLU A 332 3.85 29.87 -29.29
CA GLU A 332 2.84 29.41 -28.31
C GLU A 332 2.72 27.88 -28.16
N LYS A 333 3.59 27.11 -28.81
CA LYS A 333 3.70 25.66 -28.68
C LYS A 333 4.93 25.28 -27.88
N THR A 334 4.83 24.13 -27.21
CA THR A 334 5.91 23.57 -26.42
C THR A 334 6.27 22.18 -26.95
N TYR A 335 7.56 21.93 -27.14
CA TYR A 335 8.12 20.65 -27.59
C TYR A 335 9.04 20.10 -26.52
N ASN A 336 8.87 18.84 -26.12
CA ASN A 336 9.79 18.19 -25.18
C ASN A 336 10.71 17.24 -25.95
N TYR A 337 12.02 17.38 -25.77
CA TYR A 337 13.00 16.55 -26.47
C TYR A 337 14.14 16.12 -25.55
N ILE A 338 14.69 14.93 -25.75
CA ILE A 338 15.87 14.47 -25.02
C ILE A 338 17.11 14.92 -25.78
N ALA A 339 17.83 15.90 -25.24
CA ALA A 339 19.09 16.35 -25.80
C ALA A 339 20.26 15.55 -25.22
N ASP A 340 21.22 15.21 -26.07
CA ASP A 340 22.52 14.71 -25.61
C ASP A 340 23.34 15.86 -25.03
N ILE A 341 24.04 15.62 -23.91
CA ILE A 341 24.93 16.59 -23.29
C ILE A 341 26.37 16.23 -23.64
N ASN A 342 27.03 17.13 -24.37
CA ASN A 342 28.42 16.94 -24.77
C ASN A 342 29.26 18.15 -24.33
N VAL A 343 29.95 17.99 -23.20
CA VAL A 343 30.84 19.03 -22.63
C VAL A 343 32.06 19.33 -23.51
N GLY A 344 32.38 18.46 -24.48
CA GLY A 344 33.44 18.68 -25.47
C GLY A 344 33.03 19.63 -26.60
N LEU A 345 31.72 19.90 -26.78
CA LEU A 345 31.23 20.89 -27.75
C LEU A 345 31.08 22.27 -27.11
N ALA A 346 31.58 23.30 -27.80
CA ALA A 346 31.44 24.69 -27.33
C ALA A 346 30.01 25.23 -27.56
N GLU A 347 29.48 25.06 -28.77
CA GLU A 347 28.14 25.52 -29.17
C GLU A 347 27.12 24.36 -29.18
N ASN A 348 25.84 24.68 -29.02
CA ASN A 348 24.76 23.69 -29.18
C ASN A 348 24.52 23.42 -30.65
N LYS A 349 24.09 22.20 -30.96
CA LYS A 349 23.72 21.78 -32.31
C LYS A 349 22.29 21.28 -32.33
N ILE A 350 21.59 21.56 -33.41
CA ILE A 350 20.24 21.07 -33.65
C ILE A 350 20.14 20.57 -35.09
N ASP A 351 19.46 19.45 -35.25
CA ASP A 351 19.31 18.81 -36.56
C ASP A 351 18.39 19.62 -37.47
N ARG A 352 18.77 19.72 -38.75
CA ARG A 352 18.02 20.51 -39.74
C ARG A 352 16.60 19.98 -39.94
N VAL A 353 16.45 18.67 -40.09
CA VAL A 353 15.15 18.02 -40.33
C VAL A 353 14.26 18.20 -39.11
N PHE A 354 14.83 18.07 -37.91
CA PHE A 354 14.09 18.35 -36.67
C PHE A 354 13.50 19.76 -36.62
N VAL A 355 14.24 20.78 -37.07
CA VAL A 355 13.76 22.17 -37.06
C VAL A 355 12.65 22.41 -38.09
N GLU A 356 12.82 21.92 -39.31
CA GLU A 356 11.86 22.12 -40.40
C GLU A 356 10.59 21.27 -40.19
N ASP A 357 10.74 19.99 -39.81
CA ASP A 357 9.62 19.04 -39.76
C ASP A 357 8.93 18.98 -38.41
N ILE A 358 9.66 19.17 -37.30
CA ILE A 358 9.07 19.07 -35.95
C ILE A 358 8.75 20.44 -35.38
N LEU A 359 9.71 21.38 -35.40
CA LEU A 359 9.47 22.74 -34.90
C LEU A 359 8.69 23.61 -35.90
N LYS A 360 8.55 23.16 -37.16
CA LYS A 360 7.87 23.87 -38.25
C LYS A 360 8.45 25.27 -38.52
N ILE A 361 9.76 25.43 -38.36
CA ILE A 361 10.47 26.69 -38.61
C ILE A 361 11.07 26.67 -40.01
N SER A 362 10.66 27.62 -40.86
CA SER A 362 11.28 27.80 -42.17
C SER A 362 12.69 28.39 -42.02
N LEU A 363 13.69 27.59 -42.41
CA LEU A 363 15.10 27.92 -42.19
C LEU A 363 15.69 28.87 -43.24
N GLY A 364 15.29 28.77 -44.51
CA GLY A 364 15.92 29.53 -45.59
C GLY A 364 17.45 29.33 -45.61
N GLU A 365 18.22 30.43 -45.63
CA GLU A 365 19.69 30.42 -45.53
C GLU A 365 20.23 30.49 -44.08
N LYS A 366 19.38 30.38 -43.06
CA LYS A 366 19.81 30.53 -41.66
C LYS A 366 20.73 29.39 -41.23
N GLN A 367 21.91 29.73 -40.70
CA GLN A 367 22.87 28.77 -40.14
C GLN A 367 22.80 28.65 -38.61
N LYS A 368 22.10 29.57 -37.93
CA LYS A 368 21.93 29.57 -36.47
C LYS A 368 20.48 29.90 -36.09
N LEU A 369 20.03 29.32 -34.98
CA LEU A 369 18.67 29.48 -34.44
C LEU A 369 18.72 29.82 -32.96
N ARG A 370 17.82 30.69 -32.50
CA ARG A 370 17.59 30.94 -31.07
C ARG A 370 16.26 30.35 -30.66
N LEU A 371 16.25 29.59 -29.58
CA LEU A 371 15.06 28.97 -29.04
C LEU A 371 14.96 29.26 -27.54
N GLU A 372 13.75 29.54 -27.07
CA GLU A 372 13.44 29.53 -25.66
C GLU A 372 13.37 28.08 -25.20
N CYS A 373 14.21 27.71 -24.25
CA CYS A 373 14.32 26.35 -23.74
C CYS A 373 14.20 26.34 -22.23
N GLU A 374 13.76 25.22 -21.67
CA GLU A 374 13.70 24.98 -20.24
C GLU A 374 14.38 23.63 -19.97
N ILE A 375 15.40 23.63 -19.12
CA ILE A 375 16.14 22.42 -18.71
C ILE A 375 15.93 22.23 -17.22
N LEU A 376 15.38 21.08 -16.84
CA LEU A 376 15.03 20.76 -15.45
C LEU A 376 14.21 21.87 -14.75
N GLY A 377 13.33 22.57 -15.47
CA GLY A 377 12.53 23.67 -14.89
C GLY A 377 13.21 25.04 -14.86
N LEU A 378 14.42 25.19 -15.43
CA LEU A 378 15.12 26.48 -15.54
C LEU A 378 15.00 27.03 -16.97
N PRO A 379 14.30 28.15 -17.19
CA PRO A 379 14.15 28.76 -18.51
C PRO A 379 15.43 29.49 -18.95
N GLN A 380 15.81 29.33 -20.20
CA GLN A 380 16.99 29.93 -20.82
C GLN A 380 16.84 30.04 -22.35
N ILE A 381 17.41 31.09 -22.95
CA ILE A 381 17.44 31.24 -24.40
C ILE A 381 18.72 30.60 -24.93
N LEU A 382 18.57 29.50 -25.67
CA LEU A 382 19.69 28.74 -26.23
C LEU A 382 19.91 29.08 -27.71
N ARG A 383 21.18 29.21 -28.09
CA ARG A 383 21.62 29.36 -29.48
C ARG A 383 22.06 28.01 -30.01
N PHE A 384 21.50 27.59 -31.13
CA PHE A 384 21.84 26.36 -31.82
C PHE A 384 22.46 26.66 -33.19
N GLN A 385 23.53 25.95 -33.52
CA GLN A 385 24.01 25.81 -34.88
C GLN A 385 23.17 24.73 -35.58
N ILE A 386 22.61 25.06 -36.74
CA ILE A 386 21.82 24.12 -37.52
C ILE A 386 22.78 23.27 -38.34
N THR A 387 22.71 21.96 -38.20
CA THR A 387 23.58 21.03 -38.93
C THR A 387 22.86 19.70 -39.17
N SER A 388 23.42 18.81 -39.98
CA SER A 388 22.94 17.43 -40.08
C SER A 388 23.61 16.62 -38.97
N LEU A 389 22.81 15.96 -38.13
CA LEU A 389 23.32 15.13 -37.04
C LEU A 389 23.00 13.66 -37.30
N ASP A 390 23.98 12.78 -37.12
CA ASP A 390 23.82 11.34 -37.34
C ASP A 390 23.15 10.67 -36.13
N GLY A 391 21.82 10.64 -36.15
CA GLY A 391 20.99 9.94 -35.16
C GLY A 391 20.62 10.77 -33.92
N GLU A 392 21.39 11.79 -33.56
CA GLU A 392 20.99 12.78 -32.55
C GLU A 392 20.17 13.90 -33.20
N LYS A 393 19.10 14.40 -32.57
CA LYS A 393 18.38 15.57 -33.12
C LYS A 393 18.75 16.89 -32.45
N MET A 394 19.34 16.83 -31.26
CA MET A 394 19.76 18.00 -30.50
C MET A 394 20.87 17.65 -29.52
N VAL A 395 21.93 18.45 -29.51
CA VAL A 395 23.08 18.29 -28.62
C VAL A 395 23.37 19.61 -27.90
N LEU A 396 23.45 19.56 -26.57
CA LEU A 396 23.79 20.70 -25.73
C LEU A 396 25.29 20.73 -25.43
N GLY A 397 25.93 21.83 -25.84
CA GLY A 397 27.33 22.12 -25.56
C GLY A 397 27.52 22.88 -24.25
N LYS A 398 28.78 23.14 -23.91
CA LYS A 398 29.22 23.82 -22.68
C LYS A 398 28.50 25.15 -22.42
N THR A 399 28.12 25.88 -23.47
CA THR A 399 27.43 27.18 -23.37
C THR A 399 26.04 27.09 -22.73
N SER A 400 25.34 25.97 -22.84
CA SER A 400 23.99 25.76 -22.25
C SER A 400 23.99 25.22 -20.84
N LEU A 401 25.15 24.80 -20.34
CA LEU A 401 25.31 24.13 -19.05
C LEU A 401 25.75 25.10 -17.94
N LYS A 402 25.81 26.40 -18.25
CA LYS A 402 26.18 27.44 -17.29
C LYS A 402 25.08 27.54 -16.22
N GLY A 403 25.40 27.09 -15.00
CA GLY A 403 24.43 27.04 -13.89
C GLY A 403 23.95 25.63 -13.53
N PHE A 404 24.41 24.61 -14.28
CA PHE A 404 24.16 23.20 -13.97
C PHE A 404 25.44 22.49 -13.53
N LEU A 405 25.30 21.42 -12.75
CA LEU A 405 26.38 20.45 -12.49
C LEU A 405 26.17 19.25 -13.41
N VAL A 406 27.22 18.77 -14.08
CA VAL A 406 27.10 17.63 -15.01
C VAL A 406 27.52 16.35 -14.29
N ASP A 407 26.60 15.40 -14.13
CA ASP A 407 26.87 14.04 -13.67
C ASP A 407 26.65 13.04 -14.81
N PRO A 408 27.71 12.56 -15.47
CA PRO A 408 27.58 11.60 -16.57
C PRO A 408 27.03 10.23 -16.14
N PHE A 409 26.92 9.96 -14.84
CA PHE A 409 26.36 8.73 -14.26
C PHE A 409 24.96 8.89 -13.69
N LYS A 410 24.32 10.06 -13.86
CA LYS A 410 22.94 10.33 -13.41
C LYS A 410 21.94 9.24 -13.85
N TYR A 411 22.18 8.62 -15.00
CA TYR A 411 21.40 7.50 -15.52
C TYR A 411 22.29 6.25 -15.63
N LYS A 412 21.80 5.06 -15.25
CA LYS A 412 22.58 3.81 -15.39
C LYS A 412 22.79 3.48 -16.87
N LYS A 413 23.79 2.64 -17.15
CA LYS A 413 24.15 2.24 -18.52
C LYS A 413 22.99 1.49 -19.18
N GLY A 414 22.33 2.11 -20.15
CA GLY A 414 21.13 1.59 -20.82
C GLY A 414 19.80 2.21 -20.34
N GLU A 415 19.82 3.03 -19.28
CA GLU A 415 18.70 3.90 -18.91
C GLU A 415 18.72 5.16 -19.78
N THR A 416 17.63 5.41 -20.49
CA THR A 416 17.34 6.75 -21.01
C THR A 416 16.88 7.65 -19.86
N PRO A 417 17.08 8.99 -19.93
CA PRO A 417 16.38 9.90 -19.04
C PRO A 417 14.89 9.64 -19.21
N PHE A 418 14.29 8.96 -18.24
CA PHE A 418 12.92 8.56 -18.38
C PHE A 418 12.23 8.44 -17.04
N LEU A 419 11.53 9.53 -16.69
CA LEU A 419 10.30 9.47 -15.92
C LEU A 419 9.33 8.52 -16.63
N GLN A 420 8.62 7.69 -15.86
CA GLN A 420 7.19 7.30 -15.92
C GLN A 420 6.31 7.71 -17.14
N SER A 421 6.85 7.91 -18.35
CA SER A 421 6.22 8.63 -19.46
C SER A 421 6.71 8.13 -20.82
N ALA A 422 6.43 6.86 -21.09
CA ALA A 422 6.30 6.21 -22.41
C ALA A 422 6.23 4.69 -22.17
N ARG A 423 5.09 4.25 -21.67
CA ARG A 423 4.33 3.31 -22.49
C ARG A 423 3.47 4.19 -23.40
N ASN A 424 4.03 4.63 -24.53
CA ASN A 424 3.29 5.28 -25.61
C ASN A 424 4.19 5.43 -26.84
N LEU A 425 4.38 4.32 -27.56
CA LEU A 425 4.65 4.30 -29.00
C LEU A 425 3.90 3.04 -29.47
N SER A 426 2.70 3.12 -30.03
CA SER A 426 2.35 3.85 -31.24
C SER A 426 0.86 4.22 -31.24
N VAL A 427 0.49 5.44 -30.87
CA VAL A 427 -0.82 6.00 -31.21
C VAL A 427 -0.66 7.51 -31.34
N SER A 428 -1.24 8.10 -32.38
CA SER A 428 -1.34 9.54 -32.63
C SER A 428 -1.70 10.32 -31.35
N ASN A 429 -0.75 11.06 -30.76
CA ASN A 429 -0.95 11.86 -29.56
C ASN A 429 -1.59 13.22 -29.89
N THR A 430 -2.88 13.37 -29.62
CA THR A 430 -3.56 14.67 -29.54
C THR A 430 -3.44 15.19 -28.10
N ALA A 431 -2.41 15.98 -27.80
CA ALA A 431 -2.21 16.52 -26.45
C ALA A 431 -3.39 17.45 -26.03
N ILE A 432 -3.82 17.34 -24.77
CA ILE A 432 -4.79 18.27 -24.16
C ILE A 432 -4.12 19.64 -24.04
N THR A 433 -4.61 20.64 -24.77
CA THR A 433 -4.16 22.04 -24.62
C THR A 433 -4.84 22.68 -23.41
N SER A 434 -4.33 23.80 -22.91
CA SER A 434 -4.99 24.58 -21.85
C SER A 434 -6.42 25.02 -22.22
N ILE A 435 -6.67 25.24 -23.51
CA ILE A 435 -7.99 25.54 -24.07
C ILE A 435 -8.91 24.30 -23.97
N HIS A 436 -8.43 23.12 -24.39
CA HIS A 436 -9.18 21.86 -24.26
C HIS A 436 -9.53 21.59 -22.79
N GLN A 437 -8.59 21.78 -21.86
CA GLN A 437 -8.81 21.57 -20.43
C GLN A 437 -9.92 22.49 -19.89
N SER A 438 -9.91 23.78 -20.25
CA SER A 438 -10.93 24.74 -19.81
C SER A 438 -12.33 24.37 -20.31
N GLN A 439 -12.44 23.92 -21.57
CA GLN A 439 -13.70 23.43 -22.15
C GLN A 439 -14.20 22.18 -21.43
N LEU A 440 -13.31 21.21 -21.14
CA LEU A 440 -13.66 19.99 -20.41
C LEU A 440 -14.11 20.31 -18.97
N LEU A 441 -13.48 21.25 -18.27
CA LEU A 441 -13.86 21.63 -16.91
C LEU A 441 -15.24 22.30 -16.85
N ALA A 442 -15.60 23.10 -17.86
CA ALA A 442 -16.93 23.68 -17.97
C ALA A 442 -18.01 22.60 -18.19
N LEU A 443 -17.73 21.66 -19.11
CA LEU A 443 -18.59 20.51 -19.40
C LEU A 443 -18.76 19.59 -18.18
N ASP A 444 -17.64 19.29 -17.51
CA ASP A 444 -17.55 18.50 -16.29
C ASP A 444 -18.47 19.06 -15.20
N LYS A 445 -18.34 20.36 -14.89
CA LYS A 445 -19.18 21.02 -13.89
C LYS A 445 -20.66 20.91 -14.22
N LYS A 446 -21.05 21.07 -15.49
CA LYS A 446 -22.45 21.00 -15.92
C LYS A 446 -23.02 19.59 -15.75
N LEU A 447 -22.38 18.58 -16.33
CA LEU A 447 -22.87 17.20 -16.29
C LEU A 447 -22.86 16.62 -14.87
N VAL A 448 -21.83 16.89 -14.06
CA VAL A 448 -21.76 16.43 -12.66
C VAL A 448 -22.87 17.06 -11.80
N ASN A 449 -23.24 18.32 -12.06
CA ASN A 449 -24.33 18.98 -11.34
C ASN A 449 -25.71 18.38 -11.67
N ILE A 450 -25.93 17.95 -12.91
CA ILE A 450 -27.14 17.23 -13.31
C ILE A 450 -27.16 15.85 -12.65
N ASP A 451 -26.07 15.09 -12.75
CA ASP A 451 -25.98 13.72 -12.24
C ASP A 451 -26.23 13.63 -10.73
N LYS A 452 -25.73 14.59 -9.95
CA LYS A 452 -25.94 14.68 -8.49
C LYS A 452 -27.42 14.75 -8.07
N LYS A 453 -28.31 15.22 -8.95
CA LYS A 453 -29.76 15.27 -8.68
C LYS A 453 -30.42 13.90 -8.88
N LEU A 454 -29.84 13.02 -9.69
CA LEU A 454 -30.44 11.77 -10.18
C LEU A 454 -30.07 10.56 -9.31
N LEU A 455 -30.30 10.66 -8.00
CA LEU A 455 -30.00 9.58 -7.04
C LEU A 455 -31.06 8.46 -7.09
N ILE A 456 -30.95 7.51 -8.04
CA ILE A 456 -31.94 6.44 -8.26
C ILE A 456 -32.35 5.72 -6.97
N LEU A 457 -31.37 5.24 -6.18
CA LEU A 457 -31.64 4.47 -4.95
C LEU A 457 -32.45 5.24 -3.90
N LYS A 458 -32.42 6.58 -3.93
CA LYS A 458 -33.23 7.42 -3.04
C LYS A 458 -34.73 7.27 -3.33
N TYR A 459 -35.10 7.06 -4.59
CA TYR A 459 -36.50 7.02 -5.05
C TYR A 459 -37.05 5.60 -5.12
N VAL A 460 -36.21 4.61 -5.48
CA VAL A 460 -36.64 3.20 -5.58
C VAL A 460 -36.54 2.42 -4.27
N THR A 461 -36.43 3.11 -3.13
CA THR A 461 -36.49 2.46 -1.80
C THR A 461 -37.91 2.64 -1.24
N PRO A 462 -38.65 1.56 -0.93
CA PRO A 462 -40.02 1.68 -0.43
C PRO A 462 -40.11 2.42 0.91
N THR A 463 -41.21 3.13 1.13
CA THR A 463 -41.50 3.84 2.40
C THR A 463 -42.18 2.96 3.44
N ASN A 464 -42.94 1.95 3.01
CA ASN A 464 -43.69 1.03 3.86
C ASN A 464 -42.95 -0.32 4.09
N LEU A 465 -41.62 -0.30 4.10
CA LEU A 465 -40.82 -1.53 4.01
C LEU A 465 -40.99 -2.48 5.20
N GLU A 466 -40.93 -1.96 6.43
CA GLU A 466 -41.01 -2.79 7.64
C GLU A 466 -42.38 -3.46 7.80
N GLU A 467 -43.46 -2.73 7.50
CA GLU A 467 -44.83 -3.26 7.50
C GLU A 467 -44.97 -4.42 6.50
N GLN A 468 -44.56 -4.18 5.25
CA GLN A 468 -44.67 -5.18 4.18
C GLN A 468 -43.82 -6.42 4.45
N LYS A 469 -42.65 -6.24 5.09
CA LYS A 469 -41.78 -7.33 5.52
C LYS A 469 -42.44 -8.17 6.60
N GLN A 470 -43.06 -7.54 7.60
CA GLN A 470 -43.72 -8.23 8.69
C GLN A 470 -44.86 -9.11 8.18
N ILE A 471 -45.73 -8.56 7.31
CA ILE A 471 -46.84 -9.32 6.71
C ILE A 471 -46.31 -10.50 5.87
N PHE A 472 -45.26 -10.28 5.08
CA PHE A 472 -44.66 -11.35 4.26
C PHE A 472 -44.13 -12.51 5.11
N ILE A 473 -43.50 -12.22 6.24
CA ILE A 473 -42.98 -13.22 7.19
C ILE A 473 -44.14 -13.97 7.85
N GLU A 474 -45.15 -13.25 8.37
CA GLU A 474 -46.31 -13.85 9.03
C GLU A 474 -47.12 -14.77 8.11
N LYS A 475 -47.15 -14.45 6.81
CA LYS A 475 -47.83 -15.24 5.78
C LYS A 475 -46.95 -16.33 5.17
N ASN A 476 -45.74 -16.57 5.70
CA ASN A 476 -44.78 -17.55 5.19
C ASN A 476 -44.59 -17.43 3.66
N GLY A 477 -44.39 -16.19 3.18
CA GLY A 477 -44.20 -15.89 1.76
C GLY A 477 -45.42 -16.05 0.85
N ASN A 478 -46.58 -16.48 1.37
CA ASN A 478 -47.85 -16.57 0.62
C ASN A 478 -48.56 -15.22 0.47
N TYR A 479 -47.79 -14.13 0.42
CA TYR A 479 -48.25 -12.77 0.28
C TYR A 479 -47.37 -12.06 -0.74
N VAL A 480 -47.99 -11.31 -1.66
CA VAL A 480 -47.27 -10.44 -2.58
C VAL A 480 -47.23 -9.04 -1.96
N PRO A 481 -46.07 -8.52 -1.57
CA PRO A 481 -45.95 -7.19 -0.99
C PRO A 481 -46.44 -6.09 -1.93
N SER A 482 -47.08 -5.06 -1.38
CA SER A 482 -47.45 -3.84 -2.09
C SER A 482 -46.56 -2.70 -1.64
N PHE A 483 -45.67 -2.24 -2.51
CA PHE A 483 -44.67 -1.24 -2.16
C PHE A 483 -45.10 0.18 -2.52
N GLU A 484 -44.94 1.08 -1.55
CA GLU A 484 -45.13 2.51 -1.73
C GLU A 484 -43.78 3.21 -1.88
N TYR A 485 -43.73 4.23 -2.73
CA TYR A 485 -42.51 4.97 -3.02
C TYR A 485 -42.74 6.47 -2.96
N ARG A 486 -41.64 7.19 -2.69
CA ARG A 486 -41.63 8.65 -2.67
C ARG A 486 -41.85 9.21 -4.06
N GLU A 487 -42.55 10.33 -4.13
CA GLU A 487 -42.61 11.11 -5.36
C GLU A 487 -41.24 11.65 -5.75
N ILE A 488 -41.04 11.82 -7.07
CA ILE A 488 -39.84 12.41 -7.63
C ILE A 488 -40.11 13.91 -7.83
N PRO A 489 -39.53 14.81 -7.01
CA PRO A 489 -39.78 16.25 -7.09
C PRO A 489 -38.96 16.93 -8.21
N LEU A 490 -38.45 16.17 -9.17
CA LEU A 490 -37.55 16.64 -10.22
C LEU A 490 -38.31 16.80 -11.53
N ASP A 491 -38.07 17.90 -12.24
CA ASP A 491 -38.48 18.06 -13.62
C ASP A 491 -37.52 17.26 -14.53
N LEU A 492 -37.88 16.00 -14.78
CA LEU A 492 -37.10 15.08 -15.60
C LEU A 492 -37.00 15.53 -17.07
N GLU A 493 -37.98 16.26 -17.60
CA GLU A 493 -37.99 16.71 -18.98
C GLU A 493 -37.08 17.92 -19.17
N ALA A 494 -37.10 18.87 -18.23
CA ALA A 494 -36.15 19.98 -18.19
C ALA A 494 -34.70 19.48 -18.09
N LEU A 495 -34.43 18.53 -17.19
CA LEU A 495 -33.09 17.93 -17.05
C LEU A 495 -32.66 17.23 -18.36
N ARG A 496 -33.58 16.53 -19.03
CA ARG A 496 -33.28 15.88 -20.31
C ARG A 496 -32.94 16.89 -21.39
N LYS A 497 -33.67 18.00 -21.45
CA LYS A 497 -33.40 19.11 -22.38
C LYS A 497 -32.03 19.76 -22.07
N GLU A 498 -31.70 19.94 -20.81
CA GLU A 498 -30.42 20.49 -20.36
C GLU A 498 -29.23 19.61 -20.77
N VAL A 499 -29.35 18.28 -20.68
CA VAL A 499 -28.32 17.35 -21.14
C VAL A 499 -28.21 17.40 -22.67
N LYS A 500 -29.34 17.37 -23.39
CA LYS A 500 -29.35 17.44 -24.86
C LYS A 500 -28.77 18.74 -25.42
N SER A 501 -28.98 19.87 -24.73
CA SER A 501 -28.42 21.16 -25.14
C SER A 501 -26.97 21.37 -24.71
N THR A 502 -26.35 20.39 -24.05
CA THR A 502 -24.93 20.47 -23.69
C THR A 502 -24.08 20.07 -24.88
N GLU A 503 -23.48 21.06 -25.52
CA GLU A 503 -22.53 20.85 -26.61
C GLU A 503 -21.24 20.21 -26.06
N ILE A 504 -20.83 19.10 -26.66
CA ILE A 504 -19.60 18.39 -26.30
C ILE A 504 -18.62 18.56 -27.46
N PRO A 505 -17.54 19.34 -27.29
CA PRO A 505 -16.59 19.58 -28.35
C PRO A 505 -15.81 18.30 -28.69
N ASP A 506 -15.41 18.15 -29.96
CA ASP A 506 -14.56 17.05 -30.42
C ASP A 506 -13.10 17.29 -30.03
N ILE A 507 -12.78 17.00 -28.77
CA ILE A 507 -11.47 17.20 -28.17
C ILE A 507 -11.03 15.95 -27.39
N PRO A 508 -9.72 15.80 -27.11
CA PRO A 508 -9.21 14.77 -26.19
C PRO A 508 -10.07 14.58 -24.95
N LEU A 509 -10.36 13.31 -24.60
CA LEU A 509 -11.21 12.89 -23.48
C LEU A 509 -12.71 13.24 -23.57
N ALA A 510 -13.19 13.93 -24.62
CA ALA A 510 -14.61 14.24 -24.80
C ALA A 510 -15.50 12.98 -24.76
N GLN A 511 -14.97 11.84 -25.24
CA GLN A 511 -15.67 10.56 -25.22
C GLN A 511 -16.09 10.12 -23.80
N ILE A 512 -15.34 10.46 -22.75
CA ILE A 512 -15.73 10.19 -21.36
C ILE A 512 -17.04 10.93 -21.02
N TYR A 513 -17.16 12.17 -21.46
CA TYR A 513 -18.34 13.01 -21.22
C TYR A 513 -19.51 12.64 -22.12
N ILE A 514 -19.28 12.16 -23.34
CA ILE A 514 -20.33 11.59 -24.20
C ILE A 514 -20.94 10.36 -23.53
N LYS A 515 -20.09 9.42 -23.06
CA LYS A 515 -20.54 8.26 -22.30
C LYS A 515 -21.31 8.71 -21.04
N LYS A 516 -20.82 9.74 -20.32
CA LYS A 516 -21.48 10.26 -19.12
C LYS A 516 -22.84 10.89 -19.40
N ALA A 517 -22.97 11.69 -20.46
CA ALA A 517 -24.25 12.27 -20.87
C ALA A 517 -25.26 11.18 -21.28
N LYS A 518 -24.80 10.10 -21.91
CA LYS A 518 -25.63 8.91 -22.20
C LYS A 518 -26.09 8.22 -20.91
N GLU A 519 -25.20 8.01 -19.95
CA GLU A 519 -25.55 7.46 -18.62
C GLU A 519 -26.60 8.33 -17.92
N ILE A 520 -26.41 9.65 -17.89
CA ILE A 520 -27.37 10.60 -17.29
C ILE A 520 -28.75 10.48 -17.96
N ASN A 521 -28.79 10.41 -19.30
CA ASN A 521 -30.04 10.19 -20.03
C ASN A 521 -30.71 8.85 -19.70
N ASN A 522 -29.92 7.79 -19.51
CA ASN A 522 -30.44 6.49 -19.06
C ASN A 522 -31.04 6.59 -17.65
N LYS A 523 -30.38 7.33 -16.72
CA LYS A 523 -30.93 7.58 -15.36
C LYS A 523 -32.24 8.34 -15.40
N ILE A 524 -32.33 9.39 -16.22
CA ILE A 524 -33.57 10.17 -16.41
C ILE A 524 -34.67 9.27 -16.97
N SER A 525 -34.35 8.45 -17.97
CA SER A 525 -35.32 7.55 -18.61
C SER A 525 -35.80 6.46 -17.66
N PHE A 526 -34.90 5.90 -16.84
CA PHE A 526 -35.25 4.97 -15.76
C PHE A 526 -36.20 5.62 -14.74
N LEU A 527 -35.91 6.84 -14.28
CA LEU A 527 -36.76 7.54 -13.31
C LEU A 527 -38.14 7.90 -13.89
N LYS A 528 -38.21 8.25 -15.18
CA LYS A 528 -39.49 8.46 -15.88
C LYS A 528 -40.28 7.15 -15.95
N ALA A 529 -39.65 6.07 -16.40
CA ALA A 529 -40.27 4.75 -16.43
C ALA A 529 -40.73 4.28 -15.05
N PHE A 530 -39.96 4.55 -13.99
CA PHE A 530 -40.35 4.26 -12.61
C PHE A 530 -41.55 5.10 -12.15
N LYS A 531 -41.59 6.40 -12.48
CA LYS A 531 -42.74 7.26 -12.18
C LYS A 531 -44.02 6.72 -12.83
N ASP A 532 -43.90 6.30 -14.08
CA ASP A 532 -45.01 5.77 -14.89
C ASP A 532 -45.28 4.27 -14.61
N GLN A 533 -44.45 3.63 -13.78
CA GLN A 533 -44.43 2.17 -13.53
C GLN A 533 -44.41 1.33 -14.83
N ASN A 534 -43.73 1.83 -15.86
CA ASN A 534 -43.46 1.11 -17.10
C ASN A 534 -42.33 0.09 -16.88
N VAL A 535 -42.73 -1.14 -16.57
CA VAL A 535 -41.81 -2.24 -16.21
C VAL A 535 -40.81 -2.57 -17.33
N ALA A 536 -41.23 -2.52 -18.59
CA ALA A 536 -40.35 -2.85 -19.72
C ALA A 536 -39.20 -1.85 -19.84
N ASP A 537 -39.51 -0.55 -19.78
CA ASP A 537 -38.50 0.50 -19.82
C ASP A 537 -37.63 0.49 -18.55
N MET A 538 -38.20 0.21 -17.38
CA MET A 538 -37.42 0.07 -16.15
C MET A 538 -36.37 -1.03 -16.28
N ASN A 539 -36.72 -2.20 -16.82
CA ASN A 539 -35.76 -3.28 -17.08
C ASN A 539 -34.67 -2.84 -18.06
N LEU A 540 -35.08 -2.29 -19.22
CA LEU A 540 -34.16 -1.83 -20.27
C LEU A 540 -33.13 -0.83 -19.74
N TYR A 541 -33.58 0.18 -19.00
CA TYR A 541 -32.68 1.21 -18.48
C TYR A 541 -31.92 0.73 -17.23
N SER A 542 -32.46 -0.21 -16.45
CA SER A 542 -31.71 -0.85 -15.38
C SER A 542 -30.52 -1.63 -15.93
N GLU A 543 -30.72 -2.41 -17.00
CA GLU A 543 -29.65 -3.16 -17.67
C GLU A 543 -28.59 -2.20 -18.27
N LYS A 544 -29.02 -1.12 -18.94
CA LYS A 544 -28.10 -0.09 -19.46
C LYS A 544 -27.28 0.64 -18.39
N LEU A 545 -27.73 0.64 -17.13
CA LEU A 545 -27.06 1.35 -16.04
C LEU A 545 -26.17 0.44 -15.18
N TYR A 546 -26.53 -0.82 -15.05
CA TYR A 546 -25.89 -1.76 -14.12
C TYR A 546 -25.29 -2.99 -14.81
N GLY A 547 -25.39 -3.07 -16.15
CA GLY A 547 -24.95 -4.21 -16.92
C GLY A 547 -26.00 -5.31 -17.02
N SER A 548 -25.64 -6.34 -17.78
CA SER A 548 -26.40 -7.56 -17.98
C SER A 548 -25.67 -8.75 -17.36
N ILE A 549 -26.38 -9.88 -17.22
CA ILE A 549 -25.75 -11.13 -16.81
C ILE A 549 -24.87 -11.63 -17.95
N ASP A 550 -23.56 -11.62 -17.73
CA ASP A 550 -22.61 -12.34 -18.56
C ASP A 550 -22.66 -13.85 -18.25
N GLN A 551 -22.67 -14.66 -19.30
CA GLN A 551 -22.86 -16.11 -19.20
C GLN A 551 -21.62 -16.83 -18.67
N GLU A 552 -20.41 -16.34 -18.97
CA GLU A 552 -19.18 -16.88 -18.43
C GLU A 552 -19.08 -16.60 -16.93
N ASN A 553 -19.33 -15.34 -16.53
CA ASN A 553 -19.38 -14.93 -15.13
C ASN A 553 -20.46 -15.67 -14.35
N PHE A 554 -21.60 -15.99 -14.98
CA PHE A 554 -22.67 -16.77 -14.36
C PHE A 554 -22.24 -18.21 -14.04
N GLU A 555 -21.55 -18.87 -14.96
CA GLU A 555 -21.04 -20.22 -14.70
C GLU A 555 -19.91 -20.21 -13.65
N LYS A 556 -19.01 -19.22 -13.69
CA LYS A 556 -18.01 -19.00 -12.62
C LYS A 556 -18.68 -18.76 -11.26
N ALA A 557 -19.75 -17.96 -11.21
CA ALA A 557 -20.50 -17.67 -10.00
C ALA A 557 -21.17 -18.93 -9.42
N LYS A 558 -21.78 -19.78 -10.25
CA LYS A 558 -22.35 -21.06 -9.80
C LYS A 558 -21.30 -21.97 -9.17
N GLN A 559 -20.13 -22.12 -9.80
CA GLN A 559 -19.05 -22.95 -9.26
C GLN A 559 -18.61 -22.47 -7.87
N ARG A 560 -18.54 -21.15 -7.66
CA ARG A 560 -18.18 -20.53 -6.37
C ARG A 560 -19.25 -20.76 -5.28
N ILE A 561 -20.53 -20.88 -5.63
CA ILE A 561 -21.62 -21.17 -4.68
C ILE A 561 -21.57 -22.62 -4.17
N SER A 562 -21.16 -23.57 -5.03
CA SER A 562 -21.20 -25.01 -4.71
C SER A 562 -20.15 -25.47 -3.69
N ASN A 563 -19.12 -24.68 -3.39
CA ASN A 563 -18.02 -25.03 -2.47
C ASN A 563 -18.28 -24.54 -1.03
N ARG A 564 -19.53 -24.68 -0.54
CA ARG A 564 -19.96 -24.13 0.74
C ARG A 564 -19.70 -25.10 1.88
N ASP A 565 -18.45 -25.16 2.37
CA ASP A 565 -18.12 -25.81 3.64
C ASP A 565 -18.05 -24.76 4.76
N ASP A 566 -18.79 -24.98 5.86
CA ASP A 566 -18.83 -24.09 7.02
C ASP A 566 -17.58 -24.34 7.91
N ILE A 567 -16.43 -23.83 7.49
CA ILE A 567 -15.22 -23.81 8.32
C ILE A 567 -15.20 -22.48 9.09
N ARG A 568 -15.40 -22.55 10.41
CA ARG A 568 -15.25 -21.39 11.29
C ARG A 568 -13.82 -21.34 11.82
N GLU A 569 -13.05 -20.37 11.34
CA GLU A 569 -11.75 -20.03 11.92
C GLU A 569 -11.97 -19.18 13.19
N GLU A 570 -11.13 -19.37 14.21
CA GLU A 570 -11.17 -18.53 15.41
C GLU A 570 -10.84 -17.07 15.04
N GLU A 571 -11.65 -16.13 15.52
CA GLU A 571 -11.48 -14.70 15.26
C GLU A 571 -11.49 -13.89 16.56
N GLU A 572 -10.49 -13.01 16.68
CA GLU A 572 -10.41 -12.01 17.75
C GLU A 572 -11.44 -10.89 17.48
N PHE A 573 -12.23 -10.52 18.48
CA PHE A 573 -13.25 -9.49 18.35
C PHE A 573 -12.78 -8.16 18.92
N LEU A 574 -13.21 -7.08 18.28
CA LEU A 574 -12.94 -5.69 18.67
C LEU A 574 -14.22 -5.04 19.22
N GLU A 575 -14.07 -4.39 20.36
CA GLU A 575 -15.05 -3.50 20.96
C GLU A 575 -15.00 -2.10 20.33
N TYR A 576 -16.01 -1.27 20.58
CA TYR A 576 -16.16 0.03 19.92
C TYR A 576 -14.95 0.97 20.08
N ASP A 577 -14.35 1.04 21.27
CA ASP A 577 -13.17 1.88 21.51
C ASP A 577 -11.91 1.33 20.81
N GLU A 578 -11.77 0.02 20.71
CA GLU A 578 -10.67 -0.63 19.97
C GLU A 578 -10.80 -0.37 18.47
N ILE A 579 -12.02 -0.43 17.93
CA ILE A 579 -12.32 -0.05 16.53
C ILE A 579 -11.97 1.43 16.29
N ARG A 580 -12.27 2.31 17.25
CA ARG A 580 -11.93 3.74 17.15
C ARG A 580 -10.43 3.95 17.05
N ASP A 581 -9.65 3.28 17.89
CA ASP A 581 -8.19 3.36 17.83
C ASP A 581 -7.63 2.69 16.57
N TYR A 582 -8.25 1.59 16.13
CA TYR A 582 -7.94 0.94 14.85
C TYR A 582 -8.10 1.89 13.67
N MET A 583 -9.18 2.66 13.64
CA MET A 583 -9.44 3.64 12.58
C MET A 583 -8.52 4.85 12.64
N LYS A 584 -8.11 5.30 13.84
CA LYS A 584 -7.07 6.33 13.97
C LYS A 584 -5.75 5.88 13.34
N LYS A 585 -5.34 4.62 13.58
CA LYS A 585 -4.13 4.03 12.95
C LYS A 585 -4.20 4.13 11.41
N PHE A 586 -5.33 3.74 10.82
CA PHE A 586 -5.51 3.78 9.36
C PHE A 586 -5.59 5.19 8.76
N ASN A 587 -6.21 6.13 9.48
CA ASN A 587 -6.18 7.54 9.08
C ASN A 587 -4.74 8.04 8.93
N ASN A 588 -3.87 7.69 9.88
CA ASN A 588 -2.46 8.05 9.83
C ASN A 588 -1.73 7.36 8.68
N ILE A 589 -1.94 6.06 8.48
CA ILE A 589 -1.28 5.28 7.40
C ILE A 589 -1.58 5.86 6.02
N TYR A 590 -2.86 6.14 5.70
CA TYR A 590 -3.22 6.67 4.38
C TYR A 590 -3.13 8.19 4.27
N GLY A 591 -2.85 8.91 5.36
CA GLY A 591 -2.93 10.37 5.42
C GLY A 591 -4.35 10.90 5.17
N ILE A 592 -5.38 10.18 5.63
CA ILE A 592 -6.80 10.50 5.42
C ILE A 592 -7.47 10.97 6.71
N LYS A 593 -8.63 11.63 6.60
CA LYS A 593 -9.35 12.24 7.72
C LYS A 593 -10.76 11.64 7.91
N VAL A 594 -10.86 10.31 7.93
CA VAL A 594 -12.16 9.63 8.15
C VAL A 594 -12.52 9.74 9.63
N LYS A 595 -13.64 10.40 9.94
CA LYS A 595 -14.14 10.51 11.31
C LYS A 595 -15.02 9.32 11.66
N MET A 596 -15.00 8.88 12.91
CA MET A 596 -15.96 7.90 13.41
C MET A 596 -17.14 8.58 14.10
N LYS A 597 -18.35 8.07 13.88
CA LYS A 597 -19.54 8.51 14.60
C LYS A 597 -20.47 7.34 14.90
N GLU A 598 -21.06 7.32 16.08
CA GLU A 598 -22.14 6.39 16.40
C GLU A 598 -23.41 6.72 15.61
N THR A 599 -24.17 5.68 15.27
CA THR A 599 -25.47 5.80 14.60
C THR A 599 -26.47 4.82 15.19
N THR A 600 -27.75 5.18 15.14
CA THR A 600 -28.88 4.30 15.45
C THR A 600 -29.40 3.58 14.19
N SER A 601 -28.65 3.65 13.08
CA SER A 601 -28.98 2.98 11.82
C SER A 601 -29.13 1.47 11.98
N THR A 602 -29.91 0.85 11.09
CA THR A 602 -30.07 -0.60 10.97
C THR A 602 -28.81 -1.29 10.46
N SER A 603 -27.95 -0.58 9.70
CA SER A 603 -26.68 -1.09 9.19
C SER A 603 -25.57 -1.02 10.25
N ARG A 604 -24.83 -2.14 10.46
CA ARG A 604 -23.68 -2.19 11.39
C ARG A 604 -22.61 -1.14 11.07
N PHE A 605 -22.37 -0.90 9.77
CA PHE A 605 -21.42 0.09 9.26
C PHE A 605 -22.01 0.84 8.07
N SER A 606 -21.61 2.09 7.89
CA SER A 606 -21.85 2.82 6.63
C SER A 606 -20.91 4.02 6.50
N MET A 607 -20.43 4.29 5.29
CA MET A 607 -19.71 5.53 4.99
C MET A 607 -20.67 6.64 4.55
N LYS A 608 -20.66 7.76 5.28
CA LYS A 608 -21.38 8.99 4.92
C LYS A 608 -20.42 10.16 4.77
N GLY A 609 -20.08 10.47 3.53
CA GLY A 609 -19.14 11.56 3.25
C GLY A 609 -17.72 11.14 3.63
N ASP A 610 -17.22 11.73 4.71
CA ASP A 610 -15.92 11.45 5.34
C ASP A 610 -16.11 10.88 6.77
N ILE A 611 -17.31 10.37 7.07
CA ILE A 611 -17.68 9.83 8.37
C ILE A 611 -18.03 8.35 8.22
N LEU A 612 -17.29 7.49 8.92
CA LEU A 612 -17.63 6.08 9.09
C LEU A 612 -18.58 5.95 10.28
N GLN A 613 -19.82 5.56 10.00
CA GLN A 613 -20.87 5.41 10.99
C GLN A 613 -20.94 3.97 11.48
N PHE A 614 -21.01 3.78 12.80
CA PHE A 614 -21.09 2.48 13.46
C PHE A 614 -22.31 2.40 14.35
N LYS A 615 -23.00 1.26 14.34
CA LYS A 615 -24.09 1.04 15.28
C LYS A 615 -23.51 0.85 16.69
N LYS A 616 -24.13 1.49 17.68
CA LYS A 616 -23.78 1.32 19.10
C LYS A 616 -23.88 -0.18 19.47
N ASP A 617 -22.93 -0.66 20.28
CA ASP A 617 -22.83 -2.06 20.74
C ASP A 617 -22.49 -3.09 19.64
N THR A 618 -21.90 -2.64 18.52
CA THR A 618 -21.43 -3.58 17.49
C THR A 618 -20.10 -4.19 17.87
N ILE A 619 -20.08 -5.51 18.06
CA ILE A 619 -18.86 -6.33 18.17
C ILE A 619 -18.45 -6.78 16.77
N VAL A 620 -17.16 -6.68 16.44
CA VAL A 620 -16.65 -6.90 15.08
C VAL A 620 -15.39 -7.71 15.14
N GLY A 621 -15.33 -8.79 14.37
CA GLY A 621 -14.09 -9.54 14.23
C GLY A 621 -12.97 -8.66 13.64
N LYS A 622 -11.73 -8.85 14.07
CA LYS A 622 -10.57 -8.05 13.63
C LYS A 622 -10.31 -8.20 12.13
N ARG A 623 -10.53 -9.39 11.56
CA ARG A 623 -10.43 -9.64 10.11
C ARG A 623 -11.64 -9.08 9.39
N GLU A 624 -12.84 -9.23 9.97
CA GLU A 624 -14.04 -8.59 9.47
C GLU A 624 -13.85 -7.07 9.38
N MET A 625 -13.25 -6.45 10.39
CA MET A 625 -12.97 -5.01 10.43
C MET A 625 -11.96 -4.61 9.34
N ARG A 626 -10.89 -5.39 9.13
CA ARG A 626 -9.97 -5.19 8.01
C ARG A 626 -10.67 -5.31 6.66
N SER A 627 -11.55 -6.30 6.49
CA SER A 627 -12.36 -6.48 5.28
C SER A 627 -13.30 -5.30 5.04
N ILE A 628 -13.91 -4.74 6.08
CA ILE A 628 -14.76 -3.54 5.99
C ILE A 628 -13.94 -2.33 5.55
N ILE A 629 -12.77 -2.12 6.14
CA ILE A 629 -11.85 -1.04 5.76
C ILE A 629 -11.40 -1.20 4.31
N ALA A 630 -11.03 -2.40 3.91
CA ALA A 630 -10.61 -2.70 2.55
C ALA A 630 -11.74 -2.42 1.53
N HIS A 631 -12.98 -2.74 1.88
CA HIS A 631 -14.14 -2.48 1.02
C HIS A 631 -14.50 -0.98 0.97
N GLU A 632 -14.79 -0.39 2.12
CA GLU A 632 -15.32 0.97 2.22
C GLU A 632 -14.25 2.06 2.00
N ILE A 633 -13.06 1.85 2.57
CA ILE A 633 -11.98 2.85 2.55
C ILE A 633 -11.08 2.62 1.35
N GLU A 634 -10.42 1.47 1.28
CA GLU A 634 -9.51 1.17 0.17
C GLU A 634 -10.28 1.11 -1.15
N GLY A 635 -11.44 0.45 -1.22
CA GLY A 635 -12.25 0.36 -2.44
C GLY A 635 -12.87 1.69 -2.89
N HIS A 636 -13.70 2.30 -2.04
CA HIS A 636 -14.52 3.46 -2.45
C HIS A 636 -13.94 4.82 -2.02
N TYR A 637 -13.50 4.95 -0.78
CA TYR A 637 -13.13 6.25 -0.20
C TYR A 637 -11.86 6.83 -0.82
N LEU A 638 -10.79 6.03 -0.95
CA LEU A 638 -9.52 6.47 -1.52
C LEU A 638 -9.70 7.01 -2.96
N ARG A 639 -10.47 6.29 -3.79
CA ARG A 639 -10.81 6.74 -5.15
C ARG A 639 -11.57 8.07 -5.15
N LYS A 640 -12.51 8.24 -4.23
CA LYS A 640 -13.28 9.48 -4.07
C LYS A 640 -12.39 10.66 -3.66
N ILE A 641 -11.48 10.49 -2.69
CA ILE A 641 -10.59 11.57 -2.25
C ILE A 641 -9.56 11.93 -3.33
N ASN A 642 -9.03 10.95 -4.06
CA ASN A 642 -8.12 11.22 -5.17
C ASN A 642 -8.85 11.99 -6.28
N GLY A 643 -10.08 11.59 -6.60
CA GLY A 643 -10.94 12.35 -7.50
C GLY A 643 -11.24 13.77 -7.02
N ARG A 644 -11.32 14.01 -5.70
CA ARG A 644 -11.53 15.36 -5.12
C ARG A 644 -10.27 16.24 -5.19
N LYS A 645 -9.08 15.65 -5.24
CA LYS A 645 -7.82 16.37 -5.46
C LYS A 645 -7.69 16.85 -6.91
N SER A 646 -8.36 16.16 -7.85
CA SER A 646 -8.40 16.56 -9.25
C SER A 646 -9.33 17.75 -9.51
N GLU A 647 -9.00 18.56 -10.51
CA GLU A 647 -9.87 19.63 -11.01
C GLU A 647 -11.12 19.07 -11.71
N PHE A 648 -11.04 17.85 -12.25
CA PHE A 648 -12.14 17.15 -12.92
C PHE A 648 -13.07 16.49 -11.89
N LYS A 649 -14.25 17.09 -11.65
CA LYS A 649 -15.20 16.61 -10.64
C LYS A 649 -15.83 15.27 -11.01
N ILE A 650 -15.80 14.87 -12.28
CA ILE A 650 -16.19 13.54 -12.72
C ILE A 650 -15.32 12.45 -12.08
N LEU A 651 -14.06 12.73 -11.74
CA LEU A 651 -13.21 11.76 -11.03
C LEU A 651 -13.64 11.56 -9.58
N ALA A 652 -14.26 12.55 -8.94
CA ALA A 652 -14.83 12.40 -7.59
C ALA A 652 -16.24 11.78 -7.60
N SER A 653 -16.98 11.91 -8.71
CA SER A 653 -18.39 11.53 -8.82
C SER A 653 -18.64 10.25 -9.62
N GLY A 654 -17.74 9.88 -10.53
CA GLY A 654 -17.81 8.69 -11.37
C GLY A 654 -17.91 8.97 -12.86
N THR A 655 -16.99 8.42 -13.67
CA THR A 655 -17.18 8.30 -15.14
C THR A 655 -18.31 7.31 -15.46
N ALA A 656 -18.73 7.18 -16.72
CA ALA A 656 -19.83 6.30 -17.05
C ALA A 656 -19.49 4.82 -16.77
N GLY A 657 -20.36 4.10 -16.06
CA GLY A 657 -20.14 2.70 -15.70
C GLY A 657 -19.11 2.48 -14.58
N TYR A 658 -18.58 3.55 -13.97
CA TYR A 658 -17.56 3.44 -12.91
C TYR A 658 -17.96 2.55 -11.73
N LEU A 659 -19.27 2.41 -11.48
CA LEU A 659 -19.80 1.69 -10.33
C LEU A 659 -19.36 0.22 -10.35
N GLU A 660 -19.35 -0.40 -11.53
CA GLU A 660 -18.87 -1.77 -11.70
C GLU A 660 -17.39 -1.90 -11.29
N THR A 661 -16.53 -1.00 -11.79
CA THR A 661 -15.13 -0.94 -11.36
C THR A 661 -14.98 -0.63 -9.86
N ASP A 662 -15.78 0.28 -9.31
CA ASP A 662 -15.70 0.70 -7.90
C ASP A 662 -16.05 -0.44 -6.95
N GLU A 663 -17.13 -1.18 -7.24
CA GLU A 663 -17.53 -2.37 -6.49
C GLU A 663 -16.52 -3.51 -6.70
N GLY A 664 -16.04 -3.69 -7.93
CA GLY A 664 -15.01 -4.68 -8.24
C GLY A 664 -13.74 -4.52 -7.43
N ILE A 665 -13.19 -3.31 -7.34
CA ILE A 665 -11.99 -3.00 -6.55
C ILE A 665 -12.28 -3.21 -5.06
N ALA A 666 -13.45 -2.78 -4.58
CA ALA A 666 -13.83 -2.97 -3.18
C ALA A 666 -13.92 -4.45 -2.79
N ILE A 667 -14.46 -5.30 -3.66
CA ILE A 667 -14.52 -6.75 -3.47
C ILE A 667 -13.13 -7.38 -3.60
N TYR A 668 -12.34 -6.97 -4.59
CA TYR A 668 -10.97 -7.47 -4.75
C TYR A 668 -10.13 -7.19 -3.49
N ASN A 669 -10.21 -5.97 -2.96
CA ASN A 669 -9.51 -5.59 -1.74
C ASN A 669 -10.03 -6.35 -0.50
N GLN A 670 -11.36 -6.47 -0.34
CA GLN A 670 -11.93 -7.15 0.83
C GLN A 670 -11.54 -8.63 0.89
N ASN A 671 -11.44 -9.29 -0.28
CA ASN A 671 -11.20 -10.72 -0.42
C ASN A 671 -9.77 -11.12 0.03
N ARG A 672 -8.89 -10.15 0.28
CA ARG A 672 -7.59 -10.38 0.93
C ARG A 672 -7.70 -10.78 2.40
N PHE A 673 -8.81 -10.46 3.05
CA PHE A 673 -8.99 -10.62 4.51
C PHE A 673 -10.06 -11.65 4.88
N ILE A 674 -10.86 -12.09 3.90
CA ILE A 674 -11.91 -13.08 4.07
C ILE A 674 -11.59 -14.31 3.22
N THR A 675 -12.01 -15.47 3.69
CA THR A 675 -11.85 -16.76 3.01
C THR A 675 -13.00 -17.00 2.04
N PRO A 676 -12.87 -17.95 1.10
CA PRO A 676 -13.98 -18.39 0.27
C PRO A 676 -15.19 -18.94 1.05
N TYR A 677 -14.99 -19.32 2.31
CA TYR A 677 -16.02 -19.86 3.20
C TYR A 677 -16.83 -18.76 3.91
N ASP A 678 -16.31 -17.53 3.94
CA ASP A 678 -17.01 -16.42 4.57
C ASP A 678 -18.27 -16.04 3.79
N LYS A 679 -19.38 -15.86 4.50
CA LYS A 679 -20.66 -15.41 3.91
C LYS A 679 -20.51 -14.16 3.06
N LYS A 680 -19.64 -13.25 3.49
CA LYS A 680 -19.37 -12.00 2.77
C LYS A 680 -18.79 -12.27 1.38
N PHE A 681 -17.95 -13.29 1.22
CA PHE A 681 -17.32 -13.69 -0.03
C PHE A 681 -18.35 -14.25 -1.02
N TYR A 682 -19.12 -15.27 -0.65
CA TYR A 682 -20.02 -15.92 -1.62
C TYR A 682 -21.34 -15.20 -1.86
N SER A 683 -21.76 -14.29 -0.96
CA SER A 683 -23.05 -13.60 -1.08
C SER A 683 -23.22 -12.77 -2.35
N ILE A 684 -22.13 -12.35 -3.00
CA ILE A 684 -22.22 -11.65 -4.30
C ILE A 684 -22.63 -12.60 -5.43
N PHE A 685 -22.09 -13.83 -5.44
CA PHE A 685 -22.39 -14.84 -6.44
C PHE A 685 -23.83 -15.33 -6.29
N GLU A 686 -24.28 -15.52 -5.05
CA GLU A 686 -25.66 -15.85 -4.71
C GLU A 686 -26.64 -14.81 -5.28
N ARG A 687 -26.39 -13.50 -5.03
CA ARG A 687 -27.23 -12.42 -5.56
C ARG A 687 -27.26 -12.42 -7.07
N TYR A 688 -26.09 -12.58 -7.70
CA TYR A 688 -25.96 -12.66 -9.15
C TYR A 688 -26.78 -13.82 -9.74
N TYR A 689 -26.74 -14.98 -9.08
CA TYR A 689 -27.53 -16.15 -9.46
C TYR A 689 -29.03 -15.86 -9.40
N PHE A 690 -29.52 -15.27 -8.31
CA PHE A 690 -30.95 -14.98 -8.15
C PHE A 690 -31.46 -13.85 -9.04
N VAL A 691 -30.61 -12.90 -9.44
CA VAL A 691 -30.94 -11.94 -10.52
C VAL A 691 -31.20 -12.69 -11.82
N GLN A 692 -30.30 -13.59 -12.23
CA GLN A 692 -30.49 -14.41 -13.44
C GLN A 692 -31.72 -15.32 -13.35
N TYR A 693 -31.97 -15.90 -12.17
CA TYR A 693 -33.15 -16.73 -11.94
C TYR A 693 -34.44 -15.91 -12.11
N ALA A 694 -34.49 -14.71 -11.52
CA ALA A 694 -35.66 -13.84 -11.58
C ALA A 694 -35.96 -13.29 -12.97
N LEU A 695 -34.95 -13.13 -13.83
CA LEU A 695 -35.14 -12.76 -15.24
C LEU A 695 -35.88 -13.83 -16.04
N LYS A 696 -35.76 -15.10 -15.65
CA LYS A 696 -36.29 -16.26 -16.39
C LYS A 696 -37.57 -16.84 -15.80
N HIS A 697 -37.94 -16.44 -14.58
CA HIS A 697 -39.00 -17.09 -13.82
C HIS A 697 -40.01 -16.10 -13.23
N SER A 698 -41.23 -16.59 -13.00
CA SER A 698 -42.27 -15.80 -12.35
C SER A 698 -41.93 -15.51 -10.88
N TYR A 699 -42.55 -14.48 -10.32
CA TYR A 699 -42.41 -14.13 -8.90
C TYR A 699 -42.66 -15.31 -7.97
N LYS A 700 -43.72 -16.09 -8.22
CA LYS A 700 -44.04 -17.27 -7.41
C LYS A 700 -42.90 -18.30 -7.42
N LYS A 701 -42.31 -18.57 -8.59
CA LYS A 701 -41.15 -19.46 -8.71
C LYS A 701 -39.91 -18.90 -8.02
N LEU A 702 -39.67 -17.59 -8.15
CA LEU A 702 -38.56 -16.91 -7.46
C LEU A 702 -38.69 -17.04 -5.93
N VAL A 703 -39.85 -16.75 -5.37
CA VAL A 703 -40.08 -16.84 -3.91
C VAL A 703 -39.96 -18.28 -3.42
N ALA A 704 -40.51 -19.25 -4.16
CA ALA A 704 -40.36 -20.66 -3.82
C ALA A 704 -38.89 -21.11 -3.84
N HIS A 705 -38.13 -20.74 -4.87
CA HIS A 705 -36.71 -21.08 -4.99
C HIS A 705 -35.85 -20.42 -3.91
N LEU A 706 -36.15 -19.16 -3.57
CA LEU A 706 -35.51 -18.47 -2.45
C LEU A 706 -35.82 -19.13 -1.10
N ALA A 707 -37.07 -19.57 -0.90
CA ALA A 707 -37.50 -20.24 0.32
C ALA A 707 -36.78 -21.58 0.49
N GLU A 708 -36.64 -22.36 -0.57
CA GLU A 708 -35.82 -23.59 -0.58
C GLU A 708 -34.36 -23.28 -0.26
N PHE A 709 -33.76 -22.29 -0.92
CA PHE A 709 -32.35 -21.93 -0.74
C PHE A 709 -32.00 -21.42 0.67
N TYR A 710 -32.95 -20.77 1.34
CA TYR A 710 -32.76 -20.22 2.68
C TYR A 710 -33.44 -21.02 3.79
N ASP A 711 -33.80 -22.27 3.54
CA ASP A 711 -34.45 -23.15 4.53
C ASP A 711 -35.70 -22.51 5.17
N ASN A 712 -36.50 -21.81 4.36
CA ASN A 712 -37.69 -21.05 4.73
C ASN A 712 -37.42 -19.88 5.72
N ASP A 713 -36.21 -19.32 5.76
CA ASP A 713 -35.96 -18.04 6.43
C ASP A 713 -36.59 -16.88 5.64
N TRP A 714 -37.87 -16.62 5.91
CA TRP A 714 -38.67 -15.63 5.19
C TRP A 714 -38.12 -14.20 5.29
N ALA A 715 -37.34 -13.88 6.32
CA ALA A 715 -36.68 -12.59 6.42
C ALA A 715 -35.55 -12.45 5.40
N LYS A 716 -34.72 -13.48 5.21
CA LYS A 716 -33.70 -13.52 4.14
C LYS A 716 -34.33 -13.55 2.75
N VAL A 717 -35.38 -14.37 2.56
CA VAL A 717 -36.15 -14.43 1.31
C VAL A 717 -36.67 -13.05 0.91
N PHE A 718 -37.33 -12.35 1.83
CA PHE A 718 -37.84 -11.01 1.58
C PHE A 718 -36.73 -10.02 1.21
N ASN A 719 -35.60 -10.04 1.94
CA ASN A 719 -34.49 -9.13 1.69
C ASN A 719 -33.88 -9.31 0.29
N LEU A 720 -33.71 -10.55 -0.17
CA LEU A 720 -33.17 -10.82 -1.50
C LEU A 720 -34.22 -10.57 -2.60
N MET A 721 -35.48 -10.96 -2.38
CA MET A 721 -36.60 -10.64 -3.27
C MET A 721 -36.71 -9.13 -3.49
N LEU A 722 -36.65 -8.33 -2.41
CA LEU A 722 -36.69 -6.86 -2.48
C LEU A 722 -35.53 -6.29 -3.29
N ARG A 723 -34.32 -6.85 -3.17
CA ARG A 723 -33.15 -6.40 -3.96
C ARG A 723 -33.42 -6.58 -5.45
N VAL A 724 -33.93 -7.74 -5.83
CA VAL A 724 -34.20 -8.14 -7.22
C VAL A 724 -35.43 -7.42 -7.80
N LYS A 725 -36.47 -7.18 -6.99
CA LYS A 725 -37.75 -6.57 -7.43
C LYS A 725 -37.87 -5.08 -7.09
N ARG A 726 -36.77 -4.45 -6.67
CA ARG A 726 -36.74 -3.05 -6.21
C ARG A 726 -37.30 -2.08 -7.26
N GLY A 727 -38.14 -1.14 -6.83
CA GLY A 727 -38.73 -0.11 -7.68
C GLY A 727 -40.09 -0.47 -8.28
N LEU A 728 -40.52 -1.74 -8.22
CA LEU A 728 -41.85 -2.15 -8.62
C LEU A 728 -42.84 -1.92 -7.46
N LYS A 729 -43.99 -1.28 -7.73
CA LYS A 729 -45.11 -1.24 -6.75
C LYS A 729 -45.69 -2.62 -6.48
N ASP A 730 -45.74 -3.44 -7.53
CA ASP A 730 -46.16 -4.84 -7.50
C ASP A 730 -45.00 -5.72 -7.97
N PRO A 731 -44.33 -6.45 -7.04
CA PRO A 731 -43.18 -7.29 -7.36
C PRO A 731 -43.56 -8.57 -8.12
N SER A 732 -44.85 -8.87 -8.28
CA SER A 732 -45.30 -10.02 -9.08
C SER A 732 -45.03 -9.86 -10.58
N LYS A 733 -44.87 -8.62 -11.04
CA LYS A 733 -44.54 -8.28 -12.43
C LYS A 733 -43.14 -8.79 -12.82
N SER A 734 -42.90 -8.95 -14.12
CA SER A 734 -41.67 -9.51 -14.70
C SER A 734 -40.42 -8.61 -14.54
N GLY A 735 -40.54 -7.44 -13.91
CA GLY A 735 -39.43 -6.52 -13.74
C GLY A 735 -38.31 -7.05 -12.85
N VAL A 736 -37.06 -6.69 -13.15
CA VAL A 736 -35.86 -7.01 -12.36
C VAL A 736 -34.95 -5.79 -12.29
N PHE A 737 -34.52 -5.47 -11.08
CA PHE A 737 -33.54 -4.41 -10.81
C PHE A 737 -32.12 -4.98 -10.84
N MET A 738 -31.39 -4.65 -11.90
CA MET A 738 -30.11 -5.26 -12.27
C MET A 738 -28.92 -4.81 -11.41
N LYS A 739 -29.11 -4.01 -10.36
CA LYS A 739 -27.99 -3.42 -9.61
C LYS A 739 -27.01 -4.48 -9.07
N ASP A 740 -27.49 -5.62 -8.59
CA ASP A 740 -26.58 -6.61 -7.98
C ASP A 740 -25.67 -7.32 -9.02
N VAL A 741 -25.83 -7.04 -10.33
CA VAL A 741 -24.92 -7.50 -11.40
C VAL A 741 -23.53 -6.89 -11.29
N VAL A 742 -23.44 -5.61 -10.89
CA VAL A 742 -22.17 -4.88 -10.88
C VAL A 742 -21.11 -5.49 -9.95
N TYR A 743 -21.52 -6.24 -8.93
CA TYR A 743 -20.60 -6.82 -7.96
C TYR A 743 -19.75 -7.94 -8.59
N VAL A 744 -20.40 -8.90 -9.27
CA VAL A 744 -19.69 -10.04 -9.88
C VAL A 744 -18.96 -9.61 -11.15
N ASN A 745 -19.62 -8.86 -12.03
CA ASN A 745 -18.97 -8.36 -13.25
C ASN A 745 -17.78 -7.47 -12.91
N GLY A 746 -17.94 -6.57 -11.94
CA GLY A 746 -16.84 -5.72 -11.47
C GLY A 746 -15.70 -6.50 -10.86
N PHE A 747 -16.00 -7.49 -10.01
CA PHE A 747 -14.96 -8.31 -9.37
C PHE A 747 -14.14 -9.08 -10.40
N PHE A 748 -14.79 -9.81 -11.31
CA PHE A 748 -14.08 -10.54 -12.37
C PHE A 748 -13.39 -9.61 -13.36
N GLY A 749 -14.01 -8.47 -13.72
CA GLY A 749 -13.37 -7.47 -14.59
C GLY A 749 -12.09 -6.88 -13.99
N VAL A 750 -12.01 -6.73 -12.66
CA VAL A 750 -10.78 -6.32 -11.97
C VAL A 750 -9.75 -7.45 -11.93
N GLU A 751 -10.15 -8.69 -11.67
CA GLU A 751 -9.24 -9.85 -11.74
C GLU A 751 -8.62 -9.96 -13.15
N ASP A 752 -9.46 -9.95 -14.19
CA ASP A 752 -9.03 -10.05 -15.59
C ASP A 752 -8.11 -8.88 -15.98
N TYR A 753 -8.41 -7.66 -15.54
CA TYR A 753 -7.55 -6.50 -15.79
C TYR A 753 -6.13 -6.68 -15.21
N LEU A 754 -6.03 -7.23 -13.99
CA LEU A 754 -4.76 -7.44 -13.32
C LEU A 754 -3.99 -8.64 -13.91
N GLU A 755 -4.68 -9.72 -14.25
CA GLU A 755 -4.09 -10.89 -14.91
C GLU A 755 -3.49 -10.53 -16.28
N ASN A 756 -4.12 -9.60 -17.00
CA ASN A 756 -3.63 -9.07 -18.27
C ASN A 756 -2.52 -8.00 -18.13
N GLY A 757 -1.93 -7.85 -16.93
CA GLY A 757 -0.80 -6.95 -16.67
C GLY A 757 -1.19 -5.49 -16.43
N GLY A 758 -2.47 -5.21 -16.18
CA GLY A 758 -2.97 -3.93 -15.70
C GLY A 758 -2.40 -3.55 -14.32
N ASN A 759 -2.38 -2.25 -14.02
CA ASN A 759 -1.89 -1.74 -12.74
C ASN A 759 -3.06 -1.21 -11.93
N LEU A 760 -3.35 -1.85 -10.79
CA LEU A 760 -4.46 -1.45 -9.93
C LEU A 760 -4.37 0.03 -9.51
N GLY A 761 -3.16 0.57 -9.34
CA GLY A 761 -2.93 1.97 -9.01
C GLY A 761 -3.41 2.99 -10.06
N ASP A 762 -3.58 2.59 -11.33
CA ASP A 762 -4.19 3.45 -12.35
C ASP A 762 -5.68 3.69 -12.08
N LEU A 763 -6.37 2.69 -11.51
CA LEU A 763 -7.78 2.79 -11.14
C LEU A 763 -8.02 3.71 -9.92
N TYR A 764 -6.96 4.10 -9.19
CA TYR A 764 -7.04 4.98 -8.03
C TYR A 764 -6.99 6.47 -8.32
N ILE A 765 -6.76 6.89 -9.57
CA ILE A 765 -6.76 8.31 -9.95
C ILE A 765 -8.11 9.00 -9.69
N GLY A 766 -9.17 8.21 -9.61
CA GLY A 766 -10.52 8.64 -9.29
C GLY A 766 -11.51 7.49 -9.49
N LYS A 767 -12.80 7.81 -9.44
CA LYS A 767 -13.90 6.91 -9.79
C LYS A 767 -14.00 6.77 -11.32
N ILE A 768 -13.04 6.10 -11.92
CA ILE A 768 -13.01 5.79 -13.36
C ILE A 768 -13.52 4.37 -13.63
N ASN A 769 -14.04 4.15 -14.83
CA ASN A 769 -14.29 2.82 -15.39
C ASN A 769 -12.98 2.24 -15.96
N ILE A 770 -12.75 0.94 -15.80
CA ILE A 770 -11.62 0.21 -16.40
C ILE A 770 -11.54 0.48 -17.92
N ASP A 771 -12.68 0.52 -18.61
CA ASP A 771 -12.77 0.77 -20.06
C ASP A 771 -12.27 2.16 -20.48
N ASP A 772 -12.16 3.10 -19.54
CA ASP A 772 -11.65 4.44 -19.81
C ASP A 772 -10.12 4.51 -19.72
N ILE A 773 -9.42 3.49 -19.18
CA ILE A 773 -7.96 3.50 -19.00
C ILE A 773 -7.25 3.73 -20.33
N SER A 774 -7.55 2.95 -21.37
CA SER A 774 -6.85 3.07 -22.65
C SER A 774 -7.03 4.45 -23.29
N LEU A 775 -8.17 5.11 -23.04
CA LEU A 775 -8.40 6.48 -23.50
C LEU A 775 -7.58 7.49 -22.69
N LEU A 776 -7.51 7.32 -21.36
CA LEU A 776 -6.70 8.15 -20.48
C LEU A 776 -5.19 8.01 -20.78
N GLU A 777 -4.71 6.80 -21.06
CA GLU A 777 -3.33 6.51 -21.48
C GLU A 777 -3.00 7.17 -22.82
N LYS A 778 -3.85 7.00 -23.84
CA LYS A 778 -3.68 7.60 -25.18
C LYS A 778 -3.57 9.12 -25.14
N ASN A 779 -4.17 9.76 -24.14
CA ASN A 779 -4.14 11.22 -23.99
C ASN A 779 -3.13 11.69 -22.92
N ASN A 780 -2.22 10.82 -22.47
CA ASN A 780 -1.18 11.09 -21.45
C ASN A 780 -1.74 11.65 -20.13
N PHE A 781 -2.98 11.30 -19.77
CA PHE A 781 -3.66 11.84 -18.59
C PHE A 781 -2.95 11.46 -17.28
N PHE A 782 -2.48 10.22 -17.17
CA PHE A 782 -1.80 9.74 -15.95
C PHE A 782 -0.51 10.50 -15.65
N THR A 783 0.29 10.84 -16.66
CA THR A 783 1.53 11.62 -16.48
C THR A 783 1.25 12.99 -15.88
N GLN A 784 0.10 13.59 -16.20
CA GLN A 784 -0.29 14.92 -15.74
C GLN A 784 -0.98 14.90 -14.37
N HIS A 785 -1.74 13.83 -14.06
CA HIS A 785 -2.69 13.82 -12.95
C HIS A 785 -2.50 12.71 -11.91
N LYS A 786 -1.50 11.82 -12.07
CA LYS A 786 -1.22 10.74 -11.11
C LYS A 786 -0.32 11.17 -9.93
N LYS A 787 0.16 12.42 -9.91
CA LYS A 787 0.90 12.98 -8.77
C LYS A 787 -0.05 13.08 -7.56
N ASP A 788 0.42 12.66 -6.38
CA ASP A 788 -0.31 12.74 -5.09
C ASP A 788 -1.58 11.86 -4.97
N VAL A 789 -1.68 10.79 -5.77
CA VAL A 789 -2.71 9.75 -5.64
C VAL A 789 -2.42 8.88 -4.41
N THR A 790 -3.37 8.82 -3.48
CA THR A 790 -3.29 7.92 -2.32
C THR A 790 -3.78 6.54 -2.72
N ILE A 791 -2.92 5.52 -2.67
CA ILE A 791 -3.27 4.13 -2.97
C ILE A 791 -3.34 3.27 -1.70
N PRO A 792 -4.06 2.14 -1.72
CA PRO A 792 -4.03 1.13 -0.68
C PRO A 792 -2.59 0.69 -0.37
N PHE A 793 -2.35 0.34 0.87
CA PHE A 793 -1.03 -0.03 1.38
C PHE A 793 -0.51 -1.36 0.82
N SER A 794 -1.41 -2.20 0.31
CA SER A 794 -1.08 -3.50 -0.27
C SER A 794 -0.72 -3.48 -1.75
N LEU A 795 -0.66 -2.29 -2.38
CA LEU A 795 -0.44 -2.13 -3.82
C LEU A 795 0.97 -1.69 -4.20
#